data_AF-A0A7K4IKH3-F1
#
_entry.id   AF-A0A7K4IKH3-F1
#
_cell.length_a   1.000
_cell.length_b   1.000
_cell.length_c   1.000
_cell.angle_alpha   90.00
_cell.angle_beta   90.00
_cell.angle_gamma   90.00
#
_symmetry.space_group_name_H-M   'P 1'
#
loop_
_entity.id
_entity.type
_entity.pdbx_description
1 polymer ?
#
loop_
_entity_poly.entity_id
_entity_poly.type
_entity_poly.pdbx_seq_one_letter_code
_entity_poly.pdbx_strand_id
1 'polypeptide(L)'
;MQRRISIEALRIDCKKAEDEIIEFIRRMVREADAKGVIVGLSGGIDSSVTVILCVKALGPEKVLGLLMPDPGITPLSDLEDARKLAQSLDIKMYTIPIDSVAKTFLDSIPLGEKDKIAVANMRARVRMAISYFFANSFDYLVVGTGDKSEALIGYFCYDADTKALTSHGFKHYWELRPRDVVFSLNFNTRQIEEAKISQVHIFDYEGELLHFKGASYDLMVTPNHRMVVQTCHRRGLRFEPAQEQLNHRKIYVPLPEPWSGLTPSPNNITLMIQQHNTSQAVHLSVKDFFYLLGLYLGDGCVYKGNVSASVRSSLNKEEYLQSVSRDQFGRFQPLAHHQPQVRTYDSCETFFAIPEDDRARSNLEEILERTGINYSTTYLTVRISCKELYTLFVAYGTNALGKKIPDWVLKLPAENLVWLLYGLLDSDGTGHDPEKEWVISTSSTHLAYQIPELCAKVGLWCSIIKRGYREKLLRGKLVKSKPSYDIVVRHRRRQLTLDTSRAARVWYRGKVWCPEVPGYENLVVERSGKLIISGNTKYGDGGVDFLPIVHLYKTQVRQLGEYLGLPKSIVSKTPSPQLWRGQKATDEIPVGYDTLDLILYALLDLKIGREEIASRLKIPPRIVQEVERRYRMSIHKRAYPPMVK
;
A
#
# COMPACT_ATOMS: atom_id res chain seq x y z
N MET A 1 -36.56 -13.75 -26.77
CA MET A 1 -35.71 -14.90 -27.15
C MET A 1 -34.57 -15.00 -26.14
N GLN A 2 -34.59 -15.98 -25.22
CA GLN A 2 -33.56 -16.10 -24.17
C GLN A 2 -32.20 -16.43 -24.82
N ARG A 3 -31.18 -15.61 -24.54
CA ARG A 3 -29.80 -15.84 -25.02
C ARG A 3 -29.26 -17.15 -24.44
N ARG A 4 -28.80 -18.08 -25.28
CA ARG A 4 -28.37 -19.43 -24.86
C ARG A 4 -26.94 -19.38 -24.28
N ILE A 5 -26.73 -19.98 -23.11
CA ILE A 5 -25.40 -20.17 -22.50
C ILE A 5 -25.03 -21.65 -22.67
N SER A 6 -24.37 -22.00 -23.78
CA SER A 6 -23.90 -23.36 -24.04
C SER A 6 -22.64 -23.34 -24.91
N ILE A 7 -21.95 -24.47 -24.99
CA ILE A 7 -20.75 -24.62 -25.83
C ILE A 7 -21.12 -24.38 -27.30
N GLU A 8 -22.33 -24.75 -27.74
CA GLU A 8 -22.81 -24.44 -29.09
C GLU A 8 -22.93 -22.93 -29.33
N ALA A 9 -23.22 -22.13 -28.30
CA ALA A 9 -23.32 -20.68 -28.41
C ALA A 9 -21.94 -19.98 -28.48
N LEU A 10 -20.87 -20.69 -28.15
CA LEU A 10 -19.47 -20.27 -28.30
C LEU A 10 -18.88 -20.67 -29.67
N ARG A 11 -19.66 -21.31 -30.55
CA ARG A 11 -19.18 -21.69 -31.88
C ARG A 11 -18.80 -20.47 -32.70
N ILE A 12 -17.64 -20.56 -33.34
CA ILE A 12 -17.14 -19.53 -34.24
C ILE A 12 -17.13 -20.05 -35.68
N ASP A 13 -17.21 -19.13 -36.62
CA ASP A 13 -16.83 -19.41 -38.00
C ASP A 13 -15.30 -19.47 -38.06
N CYS A 14 -14.75 -20.68 -38.05
CA CYS A 14 -13.30 -20.90 -38.01
C CYS A 14 -12.62 -20.33 -39.26
N LYS A 15 -13.28 -20.32 -40.43
CA LYS A 15 -12.70 -19.77 -41.66
C LYS A 15 -12.57 -18.25 -41.55
N LYS A 16 -13.64 -17.60 -41.10
CA LYS A 16 -13.63 -16.16 -40.86
C LYS A 16 -12.60 -15.75 -39.80
N ALA A 17 -12.56 -16.46 -38.67
CA ALA A 17 -11.60 -16.19 -37.60
C ALA A 17 -10.15 -16.39 -38.07
N GLU A 18 -9.89 -17.44 -38.86
CA GLU A 18 -8.60 -17.65 -39.53
C GLU A 18 -8.21 -16.45 -40.40
N ASP A 19 -9.11 -15.99 -41.26
CA ASP A 19 -8.84 -14.88 -42.19
C ASP A 19 -8.58 -13.55 -41.45
N GLU A 20 -9.36 -13.26 -40.40
CA GLU A 20 -9.18 -12.07 -39.55
C GLU A 20 -7.83 -12.08 -38.81
N ILE A 21 -7.44 -13.23 -38.27
CA ILE A 21 -6.16 -13.39 -37.56
C ILE A 21 -4.99 -13.28 -38.53
N ILE A 22 -5.09 -13.89 -39.71
CA ILE A 22 -4.06 -13.81 -40.75
C ILE A 22 -3.82 -12.35 -41.14
N GLU A 23 -4.87 -11.58 -41.39
CA GLU A 23 -4.72 -10.17 -41.75
C GLU A 23 -4.16 -9.35 -40.58
N PHE A 24 -4.59 -9.64 -39.34
CA PHE A 24 -4.00 -9.00 -38.15
C PHE A 24 -2.49 -9.25 -38.06
N ILE A 25 -2.02 -10.48 -38.23
CA ILE A 25 -0.60 -10.83 -38.19
C ILE A 25 0.17 -10.10 -39.30
N ARG A 26 -0.34 -10.14 -40.55
CA ARG A 26 0.28 -9.42 -41.69
C ARG A 26 0.41 -7.93 -41.41
N ARG A 27 -0.64 -7.32 -40.86
CA ARG A 27 -0.67 -5.91 -40.52
C ARG A 27 0.37 -5.57 -39.44
N MET A 28 0.44 -6.34 -38.35
CA MET A 28 1.40 -6.09 -37.27
C MET A 28 2.86 -6.14 -37.76
N VAL A 29 3.20 -7.14 -38.57
CA VAL A 29 4.55 -7.27 -39.14
C VAL A 29 4.87 -6.14 -40.11
N ARG A 30 3.92 -5.79 -40.99
CA ARG A 30 4.06 -4.69 -41.96
C ARG A 30 4.20 -3.32 -41.30
N GLU A 31 3.39 -3.02 -40.29
CA GLU A 31 3.42 -1.73 -39.57
C GLU A 31 4.72 -1.54 -38.78
N ALA A 32 5.30 -2.63 -38.27
CA ALA A 32 6.58 -2.61 -37.57
C ALA A 32 7.80 -2.67 -38.50
N ASP A 33 7.60 -2.81 -39.81
CA ASP A 33 8.65 -3.07 -40.81
C ASP A 33 9.55 -4.28 -40.45
N ALA A 34 8.97 -5.28 -39.77
CA ALA A 34 9.71 -6.45 -39.30
C ALA A 34 9.85 -7.51 -40.40
N LYS A 35 10.95 -8.27 -40.36
CA LYS A 35 11.27 -9.31 -41.36
C LYS A 35 10.53 -10.63 -41.13
N GLY A 36 9.96 -10.83 -39.94
CA GLY A 36 9.27 -12.05 -39.56
C GLY A 36 8.82 -12.07 -38.10
N VAL A 37 8.53 -13.26 -37.59
CA VAL A 37 8.01 -13.48 -36.24
C VAL A 37 8.67 -14.64 -35.50
N ILE A 38 8.77 -14.50 -34.18
CA ILE A 38 9.18 -15.53 -33.23
C ILE A 38 7.94 -16.07 -32.51
N VAL A 39 7.78 -17.39 -32.46
CA VAL A 39 6.72 -18.05 -31.70
C VAL A 39 7.32 -19.06 -30.71
N GLY A 40 6.99 -18.94 -29.44
CA GLY A 40 7.32 -19.94 -28.42
C GLY A 40 6.46 -21.20 -28.58
N LEU A 41 7.08 -22.35 -28.86
CA LEU A 41 6.39 -23.63 -29.05
C LEU A 41 6.42 -24.44 -27.76
N SER A 42 5.25 -24.59 -27.12
CA SER A 42 5.11 -25.32 -25.85
C SER A 42 4.54 -26.74 -26.00
N GLY A 43 4.12 -27.14 -27.20
CA GLY A 43 3.35 -28.39 -27.40
C GLY A 43 1.93 -28.34 -26.82
N GLY A 44 1.48 -27.14 -26.45
CA GLY A 44 0.10 -26.84 -26.09
C GLY A 44 -0.71 -26.39 -27.30
N ILE A 45 -2.03 -26.36 -27.14
CA ILE A 45 -2.93 -25.99 -28.23
C ILE A 45 -2.76 -24.54 -28.68
N ASP A 46 -2.54 -23.61 -27.75
CA ASP A 46 -2.53 -22.18 -28.06
C ASP A 46 -1.31 -21.79 -28.90
N SER A 47 -0.13 -22.33 -28.55
CA SER A 47 1.09 -22.15 -29.34
C SER A 47 1.00 -22.85 -30.70
N SER A 48 0.35 -24.02 -30.77
CA SER A 48 0.16 -24.77 -32.01
C SER A 48 -0.75 -24.06 -33.01
N VAL A 49 -1.88 -23.51 -32.54
CA VAL A 49 -2.78 -22.70 -33.38
C VAL A 49 -2.09 -21.42 -33.83
N THR A 50 -1.40 -20.74 -32.91
CA THR A 50 -0.70 -19.48 -33.19
C THR A 50 0.35 -19.65 -34.28
N VAL A 51 1.17 -20.70 -34.22
CA VAL A 51 2.23 -20.92 -35.22
C VAL A 51 1.66 -21.26 -36.60
N ILE A 52 0.60 -22.08 -36.70
CA ILE A 52 -0.06 -22.38 -37.98
C ILE A 52 -0.57 -21.09 -38.63
N LEU A 53 -1.23 -20.23 -37.85
CA LEU A 53 -1.76 -18.95 -38.35
C LEU A 53 -0.64 -18.00 -38.80
N CYS A 54 0.49 -17.96 -38.08
CA CYS A 54 1.66 -17.18 -38.49
C CYS A 54 2.23 -17.68 -39.84
N VAL A 55 2.32 -19.00 -40.03
CA VAL A 55 2.82 -19.59 -41.29
C VAL A 55 1.88 -19.29 -42.45
N LYS A 56 0.57 -19.46 -42.27
CA LYS A 56 -0.41 -19.10 -43.29
C LYS A 56 -0.40 -17.60 -43.62
N ALA A 57 -0.08 -16.75 -42.64
CA ALA A 57 -0.04 -15.31 -42.82
C ALA A 57 1.21 -14.83 -43.56
N LEU A 58 2.39 -15.35 -43.20
CA LEU A 58 3.68 -14.76 -43.57
C LEU A 58 4.54 -15.65 -44.47
N GLY A 59 4.22 -16.94 -44.59
CA GLY A 59 5.09 -17.95 -45.17
C GLY A 59 6.02 -18.57 -44.12
N PRO A 60 6.42 -19.85 -44.29
CA PRO A 60 7.25 -20.57 -43.33
C PRO A 60 8.64 -19.94 -43.14
N GLU A 61 9.19 -19.27 -44.16
CA GLU A 61 10.49 -18.63 -44.13
C GLU A 61 10.58 -17.43 -43.17
N LYS A 62 9.42 -16.82 -42.88
CA LYS A 62 9.30 -15.66 -41.97
C LYS A 62 8.85 -16.02 -40.57
N VAL A 63 8.73 -17.32 -40.26
CA VAL A 63 8.30 -17.81 -38.95
C VAL A 63 9.40 -18.64 -38.33
N LEU A 64 9.86 -18.24 -37.15
CA LEU A 64 10.85 -18.98 -36.37
C LEU A 64 10.22 -19.54 -35.10
N GLY A 65 10.23 -20.86 -34.96
CA GLY A 65 9.78 -21.54 -33.75
C GLY A 65 10.90 -21.63 -32.71
N LEU A 66 10.59 -21.31 -31.45
CA LEU A 66 11.49 -21.56 -30.32
C LEU A 66 10.89 -22.60 -29.40
N LEU A 67 11.49 -23.79 -29.37
CA LEU A 67 11.19 -24.82 -28.39
C LEU A 67 12.13 -24.62 -27.19
N MET A 68 11.59 -24.20 -26.05
CA MET A 68 12.38 -23.80 -24.87
C MET A 68 12.11 -24.71 -23.66
N PRO A 69 12.49 -25.99 -23.72
CA PRO A 69 12.10 -26.97 -22.72
C PRO A 69 12.97 -26.87 -21.47
N ASP A 70 12.39 -27.26 -20.34
CA ASP A 70 13.16 -27.67 -19.16
C ASP A 70 13.06 -29.21 -19.10
N PRO A 71 14.14 -29.96 -19.39
CA PRO A 71 14.09 -31.43 -19.48
C PRO A 71 13.61 -32.14 -18.22
N GLY A 72 13.67 -31.48 -17.05
CA GLY A 72 13.15 -32.02 -15.78
C GLY A 72 11.64 -31.81 -15.58
N ILE A 73 11.00 -30.98 -16.41
CA ILE A 73 9.62 -30.48 -16.21
C ILE A 73 8.76 -30.72 -17.44
N THR A 74 9.26 -30.38 -18.63
CA THR A 74 8.53 -30.45 -19.89
C THR A 74 8.36 -31.91 -20.33
N PRO A 75 7.11 -32.38 -20.54
CA PRO A 75 6.87 -33.75 -20.99
C PRO A 75 7.48 -34.03 -22.38
N LEU A 76 8.03 -35.23 -22.58
CA LEU A 76 8.60 -35.63 -23.88
C LEU A 76 7.57 -35.59 -25.02
N SER A 77 6.32 -35.93 -24.72
CA SER A 77 5.19 -35.81 -25.66
C SER A 77 5.06 -34.41 -26.24
N ASP A 78 5.31 -33.38 -25.42
CA ASP A 78 5.09 -31.98 -25.79
C ASP A 78 6.21 -31.50 -26.71
N LEU A 79 7.41 -32.01 -26.51
CA LEU A 79 8.55 -31.78 -27.40
C LEU A 79 8.35 -32.45 -28.76
N GLU A 80 7.85 -33.68 -28.76
CA GLU A 80 7.55 -34.41 -29.98
C GLU A 80 6.43 -33.75 -30.78
N ASP A 81 5.35 -33.34 -30.12
CA ASP A 81 4.22 -32.66 -30.75
C ASP A 81 4.68 -31.33 -31.37
N ALA A 82 5.45 -30.52 -30.64
CA ALA A 82 6.01 -29.27 -31.16
C ALA A 82 6.96 -29.49 -32.34
N ARG A 83 7.82 -30.52 -32.30
CA ARG A 83 8.74 -30.86 -33.40
C ARG A 83 8.02 -31.35 -34.64
N LYS A 84 7.06 -32.26 -34.48
CA LYS A 84 6.26 -32.79 -35.58
C LYS A 84 5.49 -31.67 -36.27
N LEU A 85 4.91 -30.76 -35.48
CA LEU A 85 4.21 -29.61 -36.01
C LEU A 85 5.14 -28.67 -36.79
N ALA A 86 6.30 -28.32 -36.21
CA ALA A 86 7.29 -27.47 -36.88
C ALA A 86 7.77 -28.09 -38.21
N GLN A 87 8.03 -29.40 -38.23
CA GLN A 87 8.39 -30.13 -39.44
C GLN A 87 7.26 -30.14 -40.48
N SER A 88 6.01 -30.37 -40.07
CA SER A 88 4.88 -30.37 -41.02
C SER A 88 4.60 -28.99 -41.63
N LEU A 89 5.02 -27.92 -40.96
CA LEU A 89 4.85 -26.55 -41.41
C LEU A 89 6.08 -26.01 -42.16
N ASP A 90 7.14 -26.81 -42.30
CA ASP A 90 8.43 -26.42 -42.92
C ASP A 90 9.05 -25.14 -42.31
N ILE A 91 8.82 -24.91 -41.01
CA ILE A 91 9.40 -23.75 -40.32
C ILE A 91 10.76 -24.10 -39.73
N LYS A 92 11.63 -23.09 -39.72
CA LYS A 92 12.87 -23.17 -38.94
C LYS A 92 12.51 -23.20 -37.45
N MET A 93 13.16 -24.09 -36.70
CA MET A 93 12.95 -24.20 -35.26
C MET A 93 14.28 -24.36 -34.52
N TYR A 94 14.48 -23.60 -33.45
CA TYR A 94 15.56 -23.82 -32.50
C TYR A 94 15.03 -24.50 -31.24
N THR A 95 15.73 -25.54 -30.79
CA THR A 95 15.51 -26.11 -29.46
C THR A 95 16.57 -25.54 -28.52
N ILE A 96 16.15 -24.80 -27.51
CA ILE A 96 17.01 -24.14 -26.54
C ILE A 96 16.61 -24.62 -25.15
N PRO A 97 17.23 -25.70 -24.65
CA PRO A 97 17.00 -26.15 -23.28
C PRO A 97 17.31 -25.00 -22.31
N ILE A 98 16.29 -24.58 -21.57
CA ILE A 98 16.41 -23.45 -20.64
C ILE A 98 16.93 -23.89 -19.28
N ASP A 99 17.07 -25.19 -19.03
CA ASP A 99 17.55 -25.72 -17.76
C ASP A 99 18.96 -25.24 -17.44
N SER A 100 19.85 -25.15 -18.43
CA SER A 100 21.19 -24.61 -18.22
C SER A 100 21.16 -23.12 -17.86
N VAL A 101 20.36 -22.32 -18.58
CA VAL A 101 20.21 -20.88 -18.33
C VAL A 101 19.49 -20.61 -17.02
N ALA A 102 18.42 -21.37 -16.74
CA ALA A 102 17.67 -21.33 -15.51
C ALA A 102 18.58 -21.75 -14.35
N LYS A 103 19.34 -22.84 -14.49
CA LYS A 103 20.30 -23.30 -13.48
C LYS A 103 21.42 -22.29 -13.28
N THR A 104 22.02 -21.74 -14.33
CA THR A 104 23.02 -20.67 -14.20
C THR A 104 22.41 -19.44 -13.55
N PHE A 105 21.18 -19.05 -13.89
CA PHE A 105 20.47 -17.97 -13.22
C PHE A 105 20.29 -18.29 -11.73
N LEU A 106 19.85 -19.51 -11.40
CA LEU A 106 19.63 -20.03 -10.04
C LEU A 106 20.91 -20.20 -9.23
N ASP A 107 22.02 -20.52 -9.87
CA ASP A 107 23.36 -20.68 -9.30
C ASP A 107 24.05 -19.31 -9.12
N SER A 108 23.73 -18.35 -10.01
CA SER A 108 24.24 -16.96 -9.96
C SER A 108 23.49 -16.10 -8.94
N ILE A 109 22.26 -16.50 -8.59
CA ILE A 109 21.53 -15.91 -7.48
C ILE A 109 21.83 -16.74 -6.22
N PRO A 110 22.10 -16.12 -5.07
CA PRO A 110 22.38 -16.85 -3.82
C PRO A 110 21.12 -17.52 -3.21
N LEU A 111 20.13 -17.83 -4.05
CA LEU A 111 18.77 -18.22 -3.70
C LEU A 111 18.43 -19.70 -4.01
N GLY A 112 19.05 -20.29 -5.04
CA GLY A 112 18.81 -21.69 -5.43
C GLY A 112 17.35 -22.03 -5.80
N GLU A 113 17.01 -23.33 -5.88
CA GLU A 113 15.69 -23.84 -6.32
C GLU A 113 14.58 -23.90 -5.25
N LYS A 114 14.67 -23.15 -4.15
CA LYS A 114 13.74 -23.34 -3.00
C LYS A 114 12.29 -22.88 -3.26
N ASP A 115 12.04 -22.08 -4.29
CA ASP A 115 10.72 -21.53 -4.62
C ASP A 115 10.17 -22.00 -5.96
N LYS A 116 9.19 -22.89 -5.95
CA LYS A 116 8.55 -23.38 -7.18
C LYS A 116 7.89 -22.27 -8.01
N ILE A 117 7.33 -21.21 -7.40
CA ILE A 117 6.59 -20.16 -8.12
C ILE A 117 7.53 -19.05 -8.64
N ALA A 118 8.55 -18.64 -7.88
CA ALA A 118 9.55 -17.72 -8.44
C ALA A 118 10.39 -18.40 -9.51
N VAL A 119 10.79 -19.66 -9.33
CA VAL A 119 11.51 -20.40 -10.38
C VAL A 119 10.61 -20.56 -11.62
N ALA A 120 9.32 -20.81 -11.43
CA ALA A 120 8.31 -20.79 -12.50
C ALA A 120 8.24 -19.45 -13.25
N ASN A 121 8.09 -18.32 -12.54
CA ASN A 121 8.05 -16.99 -13.14
C ASN A 121 9.38 -16.58 -13.77
N MET A 122 10.50 -17.03 -13.21
CA MET A 122 11.83 -16.82 -13.75
C MET A 122 12.01 -17.59 -15.05
N ARG A 123 11.63 -18.88 -15.10
CA ARG A 123 11.61 -19.68 -16.33
C ARG A 123 10.80 -18.99 -17.42
N ALA A 124 9.64 -18.44 -17.07
CA ALA A 124 8.82 -17.64 -17.97
C ALA A 124 9.57 -16.39 -18.51
N ARG A 125 10.26 -15.66 -17.63
CA ARG A 125 11.07 -14.49 -18.04
C ARG A 125 12.31 -14.86 -18.83
N VAL A 126 12.92 -16.01 -18.58
CA VAL A 126 14.04 -16.54 -19.36
C VAL A 126 13.57 -16.87 -20.78
N ARG A 127 12.40 -17.51 -20.92
CA ARG A 127 11.79 -17.75 -22.23
C ARG A 127 11.49 -16.45 -22.98
N MET A 128 10.93 -15.46 -22.29
CA MET A 128 10.70 -14.13 -22.86
C MET A 128 12.03 -13.47 -23.30
N ALA A 129 13.06 -13.49 -22.45
CA ALA A 129 14.36 -12.90 -22.76
C ALA A 129 15.04 -13.58 -23.96
N ILE A 130 15.01 -14.92 -24.02
CA ILE A 130 15.50 -15.69 -25.17
C ILE A 130 14.71 -15.32 -26.43
N SER A 131 13.38 -15.23 -26.32
CA SER A 131 12.52 -14.89 -27.46
C SER A 131 12.84 -13.51 -28.03
N TYR A 132 13.00 -12.50 -27.16
CA TYR A 132 13.39 -11.15 -27.58
C TYR A 132 14.83 -11.06 -28.07
N PHE A 133 15.75 -11.86 -27.55
CA PHE A 133 17.11 -11.93 -28.07
C PHE A 133 17.11 -12.39 -29.54
N PHE A 134 16.35 -13.44 -29.86
CA PHE A 134 16.18 -13.89 -31.24
C PHE A 134 15.43 -12.85 -32.07
N ALA A 135 14.34 -12.30 -31.56
CA ALA A 135 13.56 -11.26 -32.24
C ALA A 135 14.44 -10.09 -32.68
N ASN A 136 15.25 -9.53 -31.77
CA ASN A 136 16.16 -8.43 -32.06
C ASN A 136 17.30 -8.83 -33.02
N SER A 137 17.77 -10.08 -32.96
CA SER A 137 18.86 -10.56 -33.82
C SER A 137 18.42 -10.77 -35.27
N PHE A 138 17.16 -11.16 -35.48
CA PHE A 138 16.60 -11.44 -36.80
C PHE A 138 15.72 -10.31 -37.34
N ASP A 139 15.50 -9.25 -36.55
CA ASP A 139 14.58 -8.14 -36.87
C ASP A 139 13.13 -8.64 -37.00
N TYR A 140 12.73 -9.49 -36.05
CA TYR A 140 11.44 -10.18 -35.97
C TYR A 140 10.66 -9.66 -34.76
N LEU A 141 9.35 -9.93 -34.70
CA LEU A 141 8.49 -9.64 -33.54
C LEU A 141 8.21 -10.90 -32.72
N VAL A 142 8.09 -10.77 -31.39
CA VAL A 142 7.66 -11.86 -30.50
C VAL A 142 6.15 -11.95 -30.45
N VAL A 143 5.61 -13.11 -30.84
CA VAL A 143 4.17 -13.40 -30.83
C VAL A 143 3.82 -14.16 -29.57
N GLY A 144 2.86 -13.65 -28.79
CA GLY A 144 2.34 -14.37 -27.65
C GLY A 144 1.23 -15.35 -28.00
N THR A 145 1.06 -16.34 -27.14
CA THR A 145 0.11 -17.45 -27.35
C THR A 145 -1.04 -17.43 -26.36
N GLY A 146 -1.20 -16.36 -25.57
CA GLY A 146 -2.27 -16.28 -24.57
C GLY A 146 -3.64 -16.08 -25.21
N ASP A 147 -4.63 -16.84 -24.73
CA ASP A 147 -6.03 -16.71 -25.14
C ASP A 147 -6.81 -15.72 -24.25
N LYS A 148 -8.08 -15.45 -24.62
CA LYS A 148 -8.97 -14.54 -23.89
C LYS A 148 -9.08 -14.95 -22.42
N SER A 149 -9.33 -16.22 -22.11
CA SER A 149 -9.56 -16.67 -20.74
C SER A 149 -8.34 -16.47 -19.85
N GLU A 150 -7.14 -16.74 -20.36
CA GLU A 150 -5.87 -16.53 -19.65
C GLU A 150 -5.57 -15.04 -19.43
N ALA A 151 -5.70 -14.21 -20.47
CA ALA A 151 -5.54 -12.77 -20.38
C ALA A 151 -6.56 -12.12 -19.42
N LEU A 152 -7.73 -12.75 -19.29
CA LEU A 152 -8.80 -12.25 -18.46
C LEU A 152 -8.63 -12.55 -16.96
N ILE A 153 -7.73 -13.41 -16.45
CA ILE A 153 -7.82 -13.83 -15.01
C ILE A 153 -6.53 -13.73 -14.15
N GLY A 154 -5.40 -13.26 -14.68
CA GLY A 154 -4.08 -13.36 -14.01
C GLY A 154 -3.97 -12.86 -12.54
N TYR A 155 -3.25 -13.60 -11.68
CA TYR A 155 -3.14 -13.46 -10.19
C TYR A 155 -1.97 -12.66 -9.58
N PHE A 156 -2.08 -12.07 -8.34
CA PHE A 156 -1.04 -11.74 -7.26
C PHE A 156 -1.68 -11.02 -6.01
N CYS A 157 -1.27 -11.15 -4.69
CA CYS A 157 -1.76 -10.33 -3.50
C CYS A 157 -1.23 -10.45 -2.00
N TYR A 158 -1.72 -9.58 -1.06
CA TYR A 158 -1.57 -9.53 0.45
C TYR A 158 -2.73 -10.14 1.27
N ASP A 159 -2.57 -10.48 2.56
CA ASP A 159 -3.64 -11.00 3.44
C ASP A 159 -4.64 -9.94 4.02
N ALA A 160 -5.67 -10.40 4.75
CA ALA A 160 -6.73 -9.55 5.32
C ALA A 160 -6.28 -8.59 6.42
N ASP A 161 -5.45 -9.00 7.38
CA ASP A 161 -5.19 -8.13 8.54
C ASP A 161 -4.17 -7.02 8.24
N THR A 162 -3.65 -6.98 7.01
CA THR A 162 -2.77 -5.91 6.54
C THR A 162 -3.57 -4.62 6.28
N LYS A 163 -3.04 -3.49 6.72
CA LYS A 163 -3.56 -2.13 6.52
C LYS A 163 -2.59 -1.28 5.71
N ALA A 164 -3.07 -0.30 4.97
CA ALA A 164 -2.25 0.71 4.32
C ALA A 164 -2.22 1.99 5.17
N LEU A 165 -1.06 2.63 5.26
CA LEU A 165 -0.94 3.97 5.84
C LEU A 165 -1.46 5.00 4.83
N THR A 166 -2.50 5.74 5.21
CA THR A 166 -3.12 6.81 4.40
C THR A 166 -2.92 8.15 5.09
N SER A 167 -3.15 9.26 4.38
CA SER A 167 -3.15 10.61 4.97
C SER A 167 -4.24 10.85 6.02
N HIS A 168 -5.14 9.89 6.22
CA HIS A 168 -6.22 9.94 7.20
C HIS A 168 -6.11 8.78 8.21
N GLY A 169 -4.92 8.22 8.40
CA GLY A 169 -4.64 7.08 9.28
C GLY A 169 -4.61 5.74 8.55
N PHE A 170 -4.64 4.64 9.30
CA PHE A 170 -4.61 3.31 8.69
C PHE A 170 -5.98 2.91 8.16
N LYS A 171 -6.01 2.46 6.91
CA LYS A 171 -7.17 1.78 6.33
C LYS A 171 -6.85 0.32 6.13
N HIS A 172 -7.71 -0.56 6.59
CA HIS A 172 -7.64 -1.96 6.18
C HIS A 172 -7.78 -2.06 4.66
N TYR A 173 -7.18 -3.08 4.05
CA TYR A 173 -7.22 -3.19 2.59
C TYR A 173 -8.65 -3.35 2.03
N TRP A 174 -9.60 -3.87 2.83
CA TRP A 174 -11.02 -3.89 2.46
C TRP A 174 -11.71 -2.52 2.51
N GLU A 175 -11.11 -1.52 3.17
CA GLU A 175 -11.59 -0.14 3.26
C GLU A 175 -11.01 0.74 2.15
N LEU A 176 -9.91 0.32 1.52
CA LEU A 176 -9.26 1.07 0.45
C LEU A 176 -10.15 1.18 -0.79
N ARG A 177 -10.15 2.36 -1.40
CA ARG A 177 -10.88 2.69 -2.62
C ARG A 177 -9.95 3.36 -3.63
N PRO A 178 -10.27 3.28 -4.94
CA PRO A 178 -9.63 4.15 -5.93
C PRO A 178 -9.65 5.62 -5.47
N ARG A 179 -8.56 6.34 -5.72
CA ARG A 179 -8.27 7.73 -5.31
C ARG A 179 -7.92 7.94 -3.84
N ASP A 180 -7.99 6.92 -2.98
CA ASP A 180 -7.41 7.03 -1.64
C ASP A 180 -5.92 7.38 -1.75
N VAL A 181 -5.47 8.29 -0.89
CA VAL A 181 -4.07 8.74 -0.82
C VAL A 181 -3.34 7.89 0.20
N VAL A 182 -2.39 7.08 -0.27
CA VAL A 182 -1.49 6.25 0.53
C VAL A 182 -0.08 6.83 0.52
N PHE A 183 0.75 6.42 1.48
CA PHE A 183 2.17 6.74 1.45
C PHE A 183 2.96 5.67 0.72
N SER A 184 3.84 6.09 -0.19
CA SER A 184 4.70 5.23 -0.99
C SER A 184 6.13 5.73 -0.96
N LEU A 185 7.11 4.83 -1.04
CA LEU A 185 8.52 5.20 -1.13
C LEU A 185 8.88 5.54 -2.58
N ASN A 186 9.36 6.75 -2.82
CA ASN A 186 9.95 7.12 -4.09
C ASN A 186 11.39 6.60 -4.17
N PHE A 187 11.73 5.83 -5.20
CA PHE A 187 13.06 5.21 -5.28
C PHE A 187 14.19 6.22 -5.62
N ASN A 188 13.84 7.35 -6.23
CA ASN A 188 14.79 8.40 -6.62
C ASN A 188 15.08 9.34 -5.46
N THR A 189 14.04 9.94 -4.86
CA THR A 189 14.18 10.88 -3.74
C THR A 189 14.45 10.14 -2.43
N ARG A 190 14.07 8.86 -2.35
CA ARG A 190 14.10 8.01 -1.15
C ARG A 190 13.22 8.50 -0.01
N GLN A 191 12.37 9.49 -0.27
CA GLN A 191 11.38 9.97 0.68
C GLN A 191 10.11 9.13 0.52
N ILE A 192 9.31 9.07 1.59
CA ILE A 192 7.90 8.71 1.40
C ILE A 192 7.21 9.88 0.70
N GLU A 193 6.20 9.60 -0.12
CA GLU A 193 5.42 10.58 -0.87
C GLU A 193 3.94 10.18 -0.83
N GLU A 194 3.04 11.17 -0.90
CA GLU A 194 1.61 10.93 -1.01
C GLU A 194 1.29 10.46 -2.44
N ALA A 195 0.76 9.24 -2.58
CA ALA A 195 0.43 8.63 -3.85
C ALA A 195 -1.03 8.17 -3.89
N LYS A 196 -1.69 8.32 -5.04
CA LYS A 196 -3.10 7.92 -5.19
C LYS A 196 -3.19 6.47 -5.65
N ILE A 197 -4.06 5.70 -5.01
CA ILE A 197 -4.45 4.39 -5.49
C ILE A 197 -5.24 4.54 -6.78
N SER A 198 -4.82 3.90 -7.88
CA SER A 198 -5.63 3.82 -9.10
C SER A 198 -6.74 2.79 -8.97
N GLN A 199 -6.42 1.62 -8.42
CA GLN A 199 -7.33 0.50 -8.27
C GLN A 199 -6.96 -0.36 -7.04
N VAL A 200 -7.95 -0.98 -6.40
CA VAL A 200 -7.75 -2.01 -5.38
C VAL A 200 -8.29 -3.33 -5.90
N HIS A 201 -7.41 -4.31 -6.03
CA HIS A 201 -7.73 -5.66 -6.48
C HIS A 201 -7.94 -6.56 -5.26
N ILE A 202 -8.99 -7.40 -5.26
CA ILE A 202 -9.37 -8.28 -4.14
C ILE A 202 -9.57 -9.72 -4.63
N PHE A 203 -8.69 -10.66 -4.29
CA PHE A 203 -8.72 -12.05 -4.74
C PHE A 203 -9.23 -13.01 -3.68
N ASP A 204 -10.03 -14.00 -4.02
CA ASP A 204 -10.20 -15.17 -3.16
C ASP A 204 -8.96 -16.07 -3.36
N TYR A 205 -8.34 -16.44 -2.25
CA TYR A 205 -7.09 -17.20 -2.22
C TYR A 205 -7.22 -18.34 -1.23
N GLU A 206 -6.87 -19.54 -1.69
CA GLU A 206 -6.80 -20.75 -0.91
C GLU A 206 -5.43 -21.39 -1.19
N GLY A 207 -4.50 -21.25 -0.26
CA GLY A 207 -3.11 -21.64 -0.44
C GLY A 207 -2.19 -21.12 0.66
N GLU A 208 -0.88 -21.30 0.50
CA GLU A 208 0.11 -20.89 1.49
C GLU A 208 0.54 -19.42 1.31
N LEU A 209 0.42 -18.63 2.37
CA LEU A 209 1.07 -17.32 2.47
C LEU A 209 2.40 -17.44 3.20
N LEU A 210 3.32 -16.52 2.89
CA LEU A 210 4.52 -16.32 3.66
C LEU A 210 4.28 -15.29 4.75
N HIS A 211 4.55 -15.69 5.98
CA HIS A 211 4.45 -14.86 7.15
C HIS A 211 5.83 -14.52 7.69
N PHE A 212 6.28 -13.29 7.46
CA PHE A 212 7.48 -12.72 8.06
C PHE A 212 7.12 -12.10 9.40
N LYS A 213 7.44 -12.78 10.50
CA LYS A 213 7.11 -12.30 11.84
C LYS A 213 8.36 -12.11 12.71
N GLY A 214 8.47 -10.94 13.33
CA GLY A 214 9.53 -10.61 14.27
C GLY A 214 9.09 -9.58 15.30
N ALA A 215 10.02 -9.18 16.18
CA ALA A 215 9.72 -8.17 17.21
C ALA A 215 9.37 -6.80 16.61
N SER A 216 9.89 -6.51 15.42
CA SER A 216 9.86 -5.18 14.79
C SER A 216 9.13 -5.15 13.45
N TYR A 217 8.66 -6.28 12.95
CA TYR A 217 8.03 -6.43 11.64
C TYR A 217 6.99 -7.55 11.67
N ASP A 218 5.94 -7.38 10.89
CA ASP A 218 4.93 -8.40 10.62
C ASP A 218 4.44 -8.17 9.19
N LEU A 219 4.53 -9.17 8.33
CA LEU A 219 4.09 -9.11 6.94
C LEU A 219 3.60 -10.50 6.52
N MET A 220 2.37 -10.59 6.00
CA MET A 220 1.84 -11.84 5.46
C MET A 220 1.39 -11.63 4.01
N VAL A 221 2.08 -12.32 3.09
CA VAL A 221 1.97 -12.06 1.64
C VAL A 221 2.03 -13.35 0.85
N THR A 222 1.49 -13.33 -0.37
CA THR A 222 1.65 -14.47 -1.28
C THR A 222 3.14 -14.70 -1.62
N PRO A 223 3.57 -15.94 -1.90
CA PRO A 223 4.98 -16.24 -2.21
C PRO A 223 5.57 -15.37 -3.33
N ASN A 224 4.77 -15.04 -4.34
CA ASN A 224 5.18 -14.23 -5.51
C ASN A 224 4.98 -12.71 -5.32
N HIS A 225 4.65 -12.27 -4.12
CA HIS A 225 4.47 -10.86 -3.77
C HIS A 225 5.79 -10.09 -3.83
N ARG A 226 5.90 -9.01 -4.59
CA ARG A 226 7.16 -8.23 -4.66
C ARG A 226 7.34 -7.38 -3.41
N MET A 227 8.38 -7.66 -2.63
CA MET A 227 8.83 -6.87 -1.50
C MET A 227 9.82 -5.81 -1.97
N VAL A 228 9.80 -4.62 -1.34
CA VAL A 228 10.86 -3.63 -1.53
C VAL A 228 12.03 -4.03 -0.63
N VAL A 229 13.17 -4.27 -1.24
CA VAL A 229 14.37 -4.76 -0.55
C VAL A 229 15.56 -3.86 -0.83
N GLN A 230 16.52 -3.89 0.08
CA GLN A 230 17.73 -3.10 -0.01
C GLN A 230 18.98 -3.98 -0.05
N THR A 231 19.81 -3.77 -1.07
CA THR A 231 20.91 -4.69 -1.44
C THR A 231 22.14 -4.62 -0.55
N CYS A 232 22.36 -3.48 0.11
CA CYS A 232 23.41 -3.28 1.11
C CYS A 232 23.10 -2.05 1.97
N HIS A 233 23.78 -1.87 3.12
CA HIS A 233 23.63 -0.73 4.04
C HIS A 233 23.49 0.60 3.27
N ARG A 234 22.24 1.06 3.12
CA ARG A 234 21.86 2.33 2.49
C ARG A 234 22.08 2.48 0.97
N ARG A 235 22.36 1.43 0.15
CA ARG A 235 22.43 1.57 -1.33
C ARG A 235 21.61 0.51 -2.08
N GLY A 236 21.02 0.92 -3.22
CA GLY A 236 20.23 0.09 -4.14
C GLY A 236 18.85 -0.31 -3.59
N LEU A 237 17.78 0.22 -4.17
CA LEU A 237 16.41 -0.23 -3.93
C LEU A 237 15.94 -1.05 -5.12
N ARG A 238 15.33 -2.21 -4.86
CA ARG A 238 14.71 -3.02 -5.92
C ARG A 238 13.54 -3.81 -5.35
N PHE A 239 12.78 -4.41 -6.26
CA PHE A 239 11.69 -5.29 -5.92
C PHE A 239 12.12 -6.75 -6.10
N GLU A 240 11.82 -7.59 -5.12
CA GLU A 240 12.05 -9.03 -5.18
C GLU A 240 10.85 -9.79 -4.61
N PRO A 241 10.46 -10.94 -5.18
CA PRO A 241 9.43 -11.79 -4.62
C PRO A 241 9.67 -12.16 -3.14
N ALA A 242 8.58 -12.27 -2.39
CA ALA A 242 8.57 -12.60 -0.97
C ALA A 242 9.15 -13.98 -0.70
N GLN A 243 9.06 -14.91 -1.63
CA GLN A 243 9.61 -16.24 -1.41
C GLN A 243 11.09 -16.33 -1.78
N GLU A 244 11.60 -15.44 -2.64
CA GLU A 244 13.04 -15.25 -2.89
C GLU A 244 13.77 -14.71 -1.66
N GLN A 245 13.07 -13.94 -0.83
CA GLN A 245 13.58 -13.39 0.44
C GLN A 245 14.04 -14.47 1.43
N LEU A 246 13.43 -15.65 1.42
CA LEU A 246 13.75 -16.73 2.36
C LEU A 246 15.18 -17.28 2.24
N ASN A 247 15.88 -16.98 1.15
CA ASN A 247 17.24 -17.46 0.96
C ASN A 247 18.29 -16.51 1.56
N HIS A 248 17.91 -15.29 1.91
CA HIS A 248 18.76 -14.37 2.64
C HIS A 248 18.49 -14.48 4.13
N ARG A 249 19.49 -14.71 4.98
CA ARG A 249 19.28 -14.77 6.45
C ARG A 249 18.67 -13.47 7.01
N LYS A 250 19.02 -12.33 6.40
CA LYS A 250 18.50 -11.01 6.77
C LYS A 250 18.18 -10.20 5.53
N ILE A 251 17.06 -9.50 5.54
CA ILE A 251 16.66 -8.57 4.48
C ILE A 251 16.58 -7.19 5.08
N TYR A 252 17.22 -6.24 4.43
CA TYR A 252 17.18 -4.86 4.85
C TYR A 252 15.90 -4.20 4.31
N VAL A 253 15.05 -3.74 5.23
CA VAL A 253 13.90 -2.91 4.89
C VAL A 253 14.42 -1.49 4.62
N PRO A 254 14.00 -0.84 3.53
CA PRO A 254 14.38 0.54 3.27
C PRO A 254 13.97 1.45 4.43
N LEU A 255 14.82 2.41 4.76
CA LEU A 255 14.48 3.49 5.68
C LEU A 255 14.29 4.75 4.84
N PRO A 256 13.13 5.43 4.92
CA PRO A 256 12.92 6.65 4.15
C PRO A 256 13.85 7.78 4.61
N GLU A 257 14.24 8.62 3.66
CA GLU A 257 14.90 9.90 3.92
C GLU A 257 13.89 10.92 4.47
N PRO A 258 14.35 11.95 5.22
CA PRO A 258 13.47 12.97 5.77
C PRO A 258 12.64 13.68 4.69
N TRP A 259 11.34 13.81 4.96
CA TRP A 259 10.34 14.42 4.08
C TRP A 259 10.61 15.91 3.81
N SER A 260 10.59 16.31 2.54
CA SER A 260 10.85 17.70 2.12
C SER A 260 9.72 18.70 2.39
N GLY A 261 8.51 18.23 2.69
CA GLY A 261 7.34 19.10 2.90
C GLY A 261 6.52 19.29 1.63
N LEU A 262 5.22 19.54 1.79
CA LEU A 262 4.35 20.06 0.71
C LEU A 262 4.17 21.57 0.81
N THR A 263 4.44 22.13 1.98
CA THR A 263 4.29 23.55 2.28
C THR A 263 5.58 24.09 2.88
N PRO A 264 6.01 25.31 2.51
CA PRO A 264 7.20 25.92 3.08
C PRO A 264 7.02 26.16 4.59
N SER A 265 8.12 26.05 5.32
CA SER A 265 8.20 26.36 6.75
C SER A 265 7.90 27.85 6.97
N PRO A 266 6.96 28.23 7.86
CA PRO A 266 6.89 29.61 8.32
C PRO A 266 8.17 29.94 9.07
N ASN A 267 8.71 31.17 9.00
CA ASN A 267 9.91 31.51 9.76
C ASN A 267 9.60 31.63 11.27
N ASN A 268 8.47 32.25 11.60
CA ASN A 268 8.01 32.52 12.96
C ASN A 268 6.48 32.32 13.02
N ILE A 269 5.96 31.97 14.19
CA ILE A 269 4.52 31.95 14.47
C ILE A 269 4.19 33.09 15.41
N THR A 270 3.35 34.02 14.96
CA THR A 270 2.95 35.19 15.77
C THR A 270 1.57 34.95 16.36
N LEU A 271 1.45 35.05 17.68
CA LEU A 271 0.19 34.97 18.42
C LEU A 271 -0.09 36.33 19.05
N MET A 272 -1.28 36.87 18.82
CA MET A 272 -1.77 38.02 19.57
C MET A 272 -2.32 37.51 20.89
N ILE A 273 -1.63 37.77 22.01
CA ILE A 273 -2.00 37.25 23.32
C ILE A 273 -2.51 38.40 24.19
N GLN A 274 -3.65 38.18 24.85
CA GLN A 274 -4.20 39.11 25.82
C GLN A 274 -4.09 38.54 27.24
N GLN A 275 -3.29 39.18 28.10
CA GLN A 275 -3.13 38.82 29.51
C GLN A 275 -3.06 40.07 30.36
N HIS A 276 -3.62 40.05 31.58
CA HIS A 276 -3.56 41.20 32.52
C HIS A 276 -3.96 42.56 31.90
N ASN A 277 -4.96 42.57 31.01
CA ASN A 277 -5.44 43.74 30.26
C ASN A 277 -4.42 44.37 29.28
N THR A 278 -3.32 43.69 28.99
CA THR A 278 -2.38 44.06 27.94
C THR A 278 -2.53 43.11 26.75
N SER A 279 -2.46 43.67 25.54
CA SER A 279 -2.38 42.89 24.31
C SER A 279 -0.95 42.99 23.80
N GLN A 280 -0.33 41.85 23.53
CA GLN A 280 1.04 41.78 23.02
C GLN A 280 1.14 40.79 21.86
N ALA A 281 1.97 41.13 20.87
CA ALA A 281 2.36 40.20 19.82
C ALA A 281 3.48 39.31 20.36
N VAL A 282 3.22 38.02 20.47
CA VAL A 282 4.21 37.03 20.89
C VAL A 282 4.73 36.29 19.67
N HIS A 283 6.04 36.29 19.49
CA HIS A 283 6.71 35.61 18.38
C HIS A 283 7.35 34.32 18.88
N LEU A 284 6.78 33.19 18.48
CA LEU A 284 7.34 31.86 18.72
C LEU A 284 8.20 31.46 17.51
N SER A 285 9.39 30.93 17.79
CA SER A 285 10.12 30.21 16.76
C SER A 285 9.36 28.94 16.36
N VAL A 286 9.59 28.45 15.15
CA VAL A 286 8.96 27.20 14.66
C VAL A 286 9.24 26.03 15.58
N LYS A 287 10.50 25.93 16.04
CA LYS A 287 10.95 24.94 17.00
C LYS A 287 10.12 25.02 18.29
N ASP A 288 10.01 26.21 18.88
CA ASP A 288 9.34 26.38 20.17
C ASP A 288 7.85 26.09 20.06
N PHE A 289 7.21 26.54 18.98
CA PHE A 289 5.80 26.28 18.75
C PHE A 289 5.51 24.77 18.62
N PHE A 290 6.29 24.04 17.81
CA PHE A 290 6.06 22.61 17.63
C PHE A 290 6.44 21.79 18.85
N TYR A 291 7.48 22.19 19.58
CA TYR A 291 7.81 21.59 20.86
C TYR A 291 6.67 21.79 21.88
N LEU A 292 6.17 23.02 22.01
CA LEU A 292 5.03 23.36 22.88
C LEU A 292 3.76 22.59 22.48
N LEU A 293 3.50 22.46 21.17
CA LEU A 293 2.40 21.64 20.67
C LEU A 293 2.56 20.17 21.05
N GLY A 294 3.79 19.63 20.98
CA GLY A 294 4.08 18.26 21.41
C GLY A 294 3.79 18.05 22.88
N LEU A 295 4.29 18.95 23.74
CA LEU A 295 3.99 18.94 25.18
C LEU A 295 2.48 19.02 25.43
N TYR A 296 1.77 19.86 24.67
CA TYR A 296 0.33 20.02 24.82
C TYR A 296 -0.45 18.74 24.44
N LEU A 297 0.03 18.02 23.43
CA LEU A 297 -0.63 16.81 22.96
C LEU A 297 -0.47 15.63 23.94
N GLY A 298 0.60 15.61 24.74
CA GLY A 298 0.78 14.65 25.83
C GLY A 298 0.19 15.12 27.16
N ASP A 299 0.89 16.02 27.85
CA ASP A 299 0.54 16.46 29.22
C ASP A 299 -0.35 17.70 29.29
N GLY A 300 -0.74 18.25 28.13
CA GLY A 300 -1.55 19.45 28.05
C GLY A 300 -3.05 19.19 28.26
N CYS A 301 -3.71 20.08 29.00
CA CYS A 301 -5.17 20.11 29.14
C CYS A 301 -5.69 21.55 28.99
N VAL A 302 -6.89 21.72 28.46
CA VAL A 302 -7.57 23.02 28.42
C VAL A 302 -8.84 22.97 29.25
N TYR A 303 -9.10 24.04 29.98
CA TYR A 303 -10.28 24.17 30.83
C TYR A 303 -10.96 25.51 30.56
N LYS A 304 -12.27 25.47 30.37
CA LYS A 304 -13.12 26.66 30.41
C LYS A 304 -13.94 26.60 31.67
N GLY A 305 -13.77 27.60 32.52
CA GLY A 305 -14.51 27.73 33.76
C GLY A 305 -14.91 29.17 34.01
N ASN A 306 -15.33 29.39 35.23
CA ASN A 306 -15.83 30.67 35.70
C ASN A 306 -15.02 31.08 36.92
N VAL A 307 -14.38 32.25 36.86
CA VAL A 307 -13.67 32.83 38.01
C VAL A 307 -14.56 33.91 38.60
N SER A 308 -14.94 33.70 39.85
CA SER A 308 -15.71 34.63 40.65
C SER A 308 -14.76 35.52 41.44
N ALA A 309 -14.73 36.82 41.13
CA ALA A 309 -13.95 37.79 41.88
C ALA A 309 -14.88 38.76 42.62
N SER A 310 -14.55 39.07 43.88
CA SER A 310 -15.21 40.15 44.60
C SER A 310 -14.78 41.48 44.00
N VAL A 311 -15.69 42.13 43.30
CA VAL A 311 -15.41 43.44 42.70
C VAL A 311 -15.82 44.50 43.69
N ARG A 312 -14.93 45.46 43.96
CA ARG A 312 -15.19 46.57 44.89
C ARG A 312 -16.39 47.43 44.46
N SER A 313 -16.72 47.45 43.16
CA SER A 313 -17.90 48.13 42.61
C SER A 313 -18.49 47.35 41.44
N SER A 314 -19.82 47.31 41.35
CA SER A 314 -20.57 46.76 40.22
C SER A 314 -20.60 47.69 39.01
N LEU A 315 -20.04 48.88 39.14
CA LEU A 315 -20.10 49.97 38.16
C LEU A 315 -18.84 49.95 37.28
N ASN A 316 -19.02 50.13 35.98
CA ASN A 316 -17.92 50.45 35.07
C ASN A 316 -17.41 51.89 35.32
N LYS A 317 -16.33 52.33 34.67
CA LYS A 317 -15.72 53.64 34.94
C LYS A 317 -16.70 54.81 34.72
N GLU A 318 -17.56 54.73 33.71
CA GLU A 318 -18.54 55.78 33.39
C GLU A 318 -19.71 55.77 34.39
N GLU A 319 -20.24 54.58 34.69
CA GLU A 319 -21.29 54.38 35.70
C GLU A 319 -20.81 54.82 37.10
N TYR A 320 -19.55 54.56 37.44
CA TYR A 320 -18.96 55.02 38.70
C TYR A 320 -18.95 56.55 38.73
N LEU A 321 -18.40 57.20 37.69
CA LEU A 321 -18.33 58.66 37.62
C LEU A 321 -19.71 59.33 37.65
N GLN A 322 -20.74 58.68 37.13
CA GLN A 322 -22.13 59.14 37.19
C GLN A 322 -22.79 58.90 38.56
N SER A 323 -22.35 57.89 39.30
CA SER A 323 -22.93 57.50 40.60
C SER A 323 -22.42 58.30 41.79
N VAL A 324 -21.29 59.00 41.67
CA VAL A 324 -20.68 59.74 42.80
C VAL A 324 -21.17 61.18 42.82
N SER A 325 -22.00 61.53 43.82
CA SER A 325 -22.35 62.92 44.13
C SER A 325 -21.16 63.66 44.74
N ARG A 326 -21.05 64.96 44.47
CA ARG A 326 -20.10 65.85 45.16
C ARG A 326 -20.81 66.60 46.27
N ASP A 327 -20.16 66.74 47.42
CA ASP A 327 -20.66 67.60 48.50
C ASP A 327 -20.57 69.08 48.09
N GLN A 328 -21.15 69.96 48.91
CA GLN A 328 -21.13 71.41 48.73
C GLN A 328 -19.71 72.03 48.69
N PHE A 329 -18.66 71.25 49.00
CA PHE A 329 -17.25 71.64 48.94
C PHE A 329 -16.52 70.98 47.75
N GLY A 330 -17.25 70.33 46.84
CA GLY A 330 -16.71 69.69 45.64
C GLY A 330 -16.02 68.35 45.87
N ARG A 331 -16.11 67.78 47.09
CA ARG A 331 -15.49 66.48 47.44
C ARG A 331 -16.45 65.34 47.11
N PHE A 332 -15.91 64.22 46.62
CA PHE A 332 -16.70 63.03 46.34
C PHE A 332 -17.30 62.46 47.62
N GLN A 333 -18.62 62.26 47.64
CA GLN A 333 -19.29 61.58 48.74
C GLN A 333 -19.10 60.05 48.62
N PRO A 334 -18.78 59.34 49.71
CA PRO A 334 -18.64 57.89 49.68
C PRO A 334 -19.99 57.22 49.45
N LEU A 335 -20.03 56.27 48.51
CA LEU A 335 -21.21 55.43 48.25
C LEU A 335 -21.57 54.62 49.51
N ALA A 336 -22.84 54.68 49.93
CA ALA A 336 -23.34 53.92 51.07
C ALA A 336 -23.23 52.40 50.81
N HIS A 337 -22.55 51.69 51.71
CA HIS A 337 -22.37 50.22 51.77
C HIS A 337 -22.73 49.43 50.51
N HIS A 338 -21.79 49.33 49.56
CA HIS A 338 -21.83 48.27 48.58
C HIS A 338 -21.30 46.98 49.20
N GLN A 339 -22.17 45.98 49.34
CA GLN A 339 -21.72 44.60 49.52
C GLN A 339 -20.87 44.21 48.31
N PRO A 340 -19.71 43.56 48.49
CA PRO A 340 -18.87 43.13 47.37
C PRO A 340 -19.71 42.23 46.46
N GLN A 341 -20.00 42.73 45.24
CA GLN A 341 -20.67 41.92 44.24
C GLN A 341 -19.64 40.97 43.64
N VAL A 342 -19.98 39.69 43.64
CA VAL A 342 -19.19 38.66 42.99
C VAL A 342 -19.49 38.75 41.50
N ARG A 343 -18.54 39.24 40.69
CA ARG A 343 -18.63 39.08 39.24
C ARG A 343 -17.94 37.80 38.83
N THR A 344 -18.65 37.06 37.99
CA THR A 344 -18.17 35.83 37.38
C THR A 344 -17.65 36.15 35.98
N TYR A 345 -16.40 35.80 35.72
CA TYR A 345 -15.76 35.96 34.41
C TYR A 345 -15.47 34.60 33.81
N ASP A 346 -15.65 34.48 32.48
CA ASP A 346 -15.16 33.31 31.74
C ASP A 346 -13.63 33.24 31.88
N SER A 347 -13.12 32.14 32.43
CA SER A 347 -11.69 31.84 32.47
C SER A 347 -11.35 30.75 31.46
N CYS A 348 -10.37 31.05 30.60
CA CYS A 348 -9.85 30.15 29.58
C CYS A 348 -8.40 29.82 29.92
N GLU A 349 -8.15 28.54 30.23
CA GLU A 349 -6.89 28.12 30.84
C GLU A 349 -6.30 26.93 30.11
N THR A 350 -4.98 26.97 29.95
CA THR A 350 -4.17 25.85 29.48
C THR A 350 -3.28 25.38 30.61
N PHE A 351 -3.28 24.07 30.87
CA PHE A 351 -2.47 23.43 31.89
C PHE A 351 -1.50 22.46 31.22
N PHE A 352 -0.29 22.35 31.77
CA PHE A 352 0.65 21.28 31.46
C PHE A 352 0.94 20.54 32.77
N ALA A 353 0.64 19.26 32.82
CA ALA A 353 0.80 18.41 34.01
C ALA A 353 2.25 17.91 34.17
N ILE A 354 3.20 18.84 34.20
CA ILE A 354 4.63 18.57 34.22
C ILE A 354 5.19 18.96 35.61
N PRO A 355 5.72 18.00 36.40
CA PRO A 355 6.34 18.25 37.71
C PRO A 355 7.54 19.19 37.64
N GLU A 356 7.89 19.81 38.78
CA GLU A 356 8.99 20.78 38.87
C GLU A 356 10.37 20.16 38.59
N ASP A 357 10.56 18.88 38.90
CA ASP A 357 11.80 18.13 38.68
C ASP A 357 11.95 17.55 37.27
N ASP A 358 10.94 17.72 36.41
CA ASP A 358 10.96 17.22 35.04
C ASP A 358 11.71 18.18 34.09
N ARG A 359 12.55 17.64 33.21
CA ARG A 359 13.29 18.44 32.21
C ARG A 359 12.35 19.21 31.27
N ALA A 360 11.20 18.64 30.91
CA ALA A 360 10.22 19.28 30.05
C ALA A 360 9.71 20.59 30.67
N ARG A 361 9.70 20.67 32.01
CA ARG A 361 9.29 21.85 32.76
C ARG A 361 10.21 23.03 32.48
N SER A 362 11.51 22.83 32.63
CA SER A 362 12.50 23.88 32.42
C SER A 362 12.45 24.41 30.98
N ASN A 363 12.32 23.52 29.99
CA ASN A 363 12.19 23.93 28.59
C ASN A 363 10.90 24.73 28.34
N LEU A 364 9.78 24.33 28.95
CA LEU A 364 8.51 25.05 28.84
C LEU A 364 8.61 26.44 29.46
N GLU A 365 9.14 26.54 30.68
CA GLU A 365 9.31 27.82 31.38
C GLU A 365 10.25 28.76 30.62
N GLU A 366 11.38 28.27 30.10
CA GLU A 366 12.29 29.07 29.26
C GLU A 366 11.60 29.63 28.02
N ILE A 367 10.76 28.82 27.34
CA ILE A 367 9.97 29.29 26.20
C ILE A 367 9.00 30.39 26.62
N LEU A 368 8.27 30.20 27.72
CA LEU A 368 7.27 31.16 28.19
C LEU A 368 7.90 32.48 28.64
N GLU A 369 9.01 32.42 29.38
CA GLU A 369 9.77 33.59 29.81
C GLU A 369 10.34 34.36 28.62
N ARG A 370 11.01 33.66 27.69
CA ARG A 370 11.59 34.27 26.48
C ARG A 370 10.54 34.94 25.60
N THR A 371 9.33 34.38 25.56
CA THR A 371 8.23 34.87 24.75
C THR A 371 7.33 35.89 25.46
N GLY A 372 7.57 36.13 26.75
CA GLY A 372 6.79 37.06 27.57
C GLY A 372 5.37 36.56 27.88
N ILE A 373 5.09 35.27 27.74
CA ILE A 373 3.78 34.70 28.08
C ILE A 373 3.73 34.51 29.60
N ASN A 374 2.77 35.15 30.27
CA ASN A 374 2.61 35.02 31.71
C ASN A 374 2.02 33.65 32.06
N TYR A 375 2.57 33.03 33.10
CA TYR A 375 2.12 31.74 33.62
C TYR A 375 2.21 31.71 35.15
N SER A 376 1.55 30.70 35.72
CA SER A 376 1.61 30.39 37.14
C SER A 376 1.97 28.93 37.32
N THR A 377 2.62 28.61 38.42
CA THR A 377 3.21 27.30 38.65
C THR A 377 2.68 26.69 39.94
N THR A 378 2.58 25.36 39.94
CA THR A 378 2.52 24.53 41.14
C THR A 378 3.61 23.47 41.03
N TYR A 379 3.80 22.69 42.11
CA TYR A 379 4.72 21.56 42.14
C TYR A 379 4.41 20.47 41.08
N LEU A 380 3.19 20.42 40.53
CA LEU A 380 2.77 19.44 39.51
C LEU A 380 2.40 20.05 38.16
N THR A 381 2.17 21.36 38.07
CA THR A 381 1.53 21.93 36.87
C THR A 381 2.04 23.32 36.51
N VAL A 382 2.16 23.59 35.21
CA VAL A 382 2.21 24.96 34.66
C VAL A 382 0.82 25.34 34.20
N ARG A 383 0.34 26.53 34.57
CA ARG A 383 -0.97 27.07 34.19
C ARG A 383 -0.79 28.40 33.47
N ILE A 384 -1.37 28.48 32.28
CA ILE A 384 -1.40 29.67 31.43
C ILE A 384 -2.85 30.11 31.28
N SER A 385 -3.18 31.30 31.80
CA SER A 385 -4.48 31.93 31.56
C SER A 385 -4.38 32.80 30.31
N CYS A 386 -4.83 32.27 29.18
CA CYS A 386 -4.74 32.92 27.88
C CYS A 386 -5.83 32.35 26.96
N LYS A 387 -6.75 33.22 26.52
CA LYS A 387 -7.89 32.82 25.70
C LYS A 387 -7.45 32.36 24.31
N GLU A 388 -6.42 32.97 23.74
CA GLU A 388 -5.95 32.65 22.40
C GLU A 388 -5.22 31.31 22.36
N LEU A 389 -4.36 31.03 23.33
CA LEU A 389 -3.75 29.71 23.50
C LEU A 389 -4.80 28.64 23.80
N TYR A 390 -5.77 28.93 24.67
CA TYR A 390 -6.90 28.03 24.90
C TYR A 390 -7.64 27.72 23.59
N THR A 391 -7.98 28.74 22.80
CA THR A 391 -8.73 28.60 21.54
C THR A 391 -7.95 27.78 20.51
N LEU A 392 -6.65 28.06 20.38
CA LEU A 392 -5.74 27.32 19.52
C LEU A 392 -5.73 25.83 19.88
N PHE A 393 -5.56 25.54 21.17
CA PHE A 393 -5.41 24.18 21.68
C PHE A 393 -6.70 23.37 21.73
N VAL A 394 -7.85 24.03 21.96
CA VAL A 394 -9.18 23.41 21.82
C VAL A 394 -9.36 22.78 20.44
N ALA A 395 -8.87 23.43 19.37
CA ALA A 395 -8.95 22.90 18.01
C ALA A 395 -8.19 21.57 17.84
N TYR A 396 -7.23 21.27 18.73
CA TYR A 396 -6.35 20.10 18.68
C TYR A 396 -6.74 19.02 19.69
N GLY A 397 -7.80 19.24 20.47
CA GLY A 397 -8.41 18.26 21.36
C GLY A 397 -8.34 18.67 22.83
N THR A 398 -9.49 18.68 23.50
CA THR A 398 -9.61 19.17 24.88
C THR A 398 -9.27 18.14 25.96
N ASN A 399 -9.33 16.86 25.63
CA ASN A 399 -9.05 15.74 26.54
C ASN A 399 -8.09 14.75 25.89
N ALA A 400 -7.49 13.87 26.70
CA ALA A 400 -6.47 12.92 26.24
C ALA A 400 -6.91 11.98 25.10
N LEU A 401 -8.21 11.67 24.96
CA LEU A 401 -8.71 10.80 23.88
C LEU A 401 -8.89 11.54 22.55
N GLY A 402 -9.26 12.82 22.62
CA GLY A 402 -9.57 13.67 21.46
C GLY A 402 -8.36 14.42 20.89
N LYS A 403 -7.17 14.29 21.51
CA LYS A 403 -5.94 14.92 21.02
C LYS A 403 -5.61 14.45 19.61
N LYS A 404 -5.23 15.36 18.73
CA LYS A 404 -4.77 15.06 17.36
C LYS A 404 -3.76 16.09 16.87
N ILE A 405 -2.84 15.65 16.03
CA ILE A 405 -1.94 16.54 15.29
C ILE A 405 -2.76 17.20 14.18
N PRO A 406 -2.64 18.52 13.93
CA PRO A 406 -3.36 19.17 12.84
C PRO A 406 -2.79 18.74 11.47
N ASP A 407 -3.65 18.54 10.47
CA ASP A 407 -3.25 18.04 9.15
C ASP A 407 -2.23 18.96 8.45
N TRP A 408 -2.34 20.28 8.65
CA TRP A 408 -1.40 21.24 8.08
C TRP A 408 0.01 21.08 8.68
N VAL A 409 0.12 20.65 9.94
CA VAL A 409 1.42 20.42 10.59
C VAL A 409 2.10 19.23 9.94
N LEU A 410 1.37 18.14 9.70
CA LEU A 410 1.90 16.92 9.06
C LEU A 410 2.39 17.17 7.61
N LYS A 411 1.99 18.28 6.97
CA LYS A 411 2.44 18.65 5.61
C LYS A 411 3.77 19.40 5.58
N LEU A 412 4.31 19.78 6.74
CA LEU A 412 5.58 20.52 6.84
C LEU A 412 6.81 19.64 6.60
N PRO A 413 7.97 20.24 6.33
CA PRO A 413 9.23 19.51 6.19
C PRO A 413 9.64 18.84 7.52
N ALA A 414 10.43 17.77 7.40
CA ALA A 414 10.89 16.97 8.54
C ALA A 414 11.66 17.79 9.60
N GLU A 415 12.34 18.86 9.19
CA GLU A 415 13.08 19.78 10.07
C GLU A 415 12.20 20.45 11.14
N ASN A 416 10.90 20.60 10.86
CA ASN A 416 9.92 21.15 11.79
C ASN A 416 9.24 20.03 12.60
N LEU A 417 8.87 18.96 11.89
CA LEU A 417 8.19 17.80 12.45
C LEU A 417 8.99 17.12 13.57
N VAL A 418 10.33 17.17 13.51
CA VAL A 418 11.19 16.61 14.55
C VAL A 418 10.99 17.29 15.91
N TRP A 419 10.68 18.60 15.94
CA TRP A 419 10.45 19.33 17.20
C TRP A 419 9.12 18.96 17.85
N LEU A 420 8.09 18.68 17.03
CA LEU A 420 6.84 18.12 17.51
C LEU A 420 7.05 16.74 18.14
N LEU A 421 7.87 15.90 17.50
CA LEU A 421 8.22 14.57 18.01
C LEU A 421 8.98 14.66 19.35
N TYR A 422 9.91 15.62 19.50
CA TYR A 422 10.61 15.83 20.77
C TYR A 422 9.69 16.33 21.87
N GLY A 423 8.74 17.23 21.57
CA GLY A 423 7.75 17.66 22.56
C GLY A 423 6.88 16.49 23.05
N LEU A 424 6.44 15.61 22.14
CA LEU A 424 5.70 14.40 22.51
C LEU A 424 6.52 13.41 23.34
N LEU A 425 7.83 13.33 23.06
CA LEU A 425 8.75 12.45 23.78
C LEU A 425 9.03 12.96 25.19
N ASP A 426 9.19 14.27 25.35
CA ASP A 426 9.44 14.90 26.66
C ASP A 426 8.18 14.94 27.55
N SER A 427 6.98 14.83 26.98
CA SER A 427 5.74 14.74 27.76
C SER A 427 5.39 13.29 28.13
N ASP A 428 5.01 12.50 27.13
CA ASP A 428 4.37 11.18 27.31
C ASP A 428 5.33 10.04 26.97
N GLY A 429 6.61 10.38 26.80
CA GLY A 429 7.64 9.52 26.28
C GLY A 429 8.59 8.99 27.34
N THR A 430 9.25 7.87 27.02
CA THR A 430 10.33 7.30 27.83
C THR A 430 11.52 6.93 26.94
N GLY A 431 12.72 7.29 27.41
CA GLY A 431 13.98 7.08 26.70
C GLY A 431 14.41 8.30 25.90
N HIS A 432 15.44 9.01 26.35
CA HIS A 432 16.06 10.15 25.64
C HIS A 432 17.41 9.78 25.01
N ASP A 433 17.83 8.53 25.16
CA ASP A 433 19.10 8.03 24.65
C ASP A 433 18.99 7.80 23.13
N PRO A 434 19.76 8.52 22.30
CA PRO A 434 19.72 8.39 20.85
C PRO A 434 20.21 7.01 20.36
N GLU A 435 20.79 6.17 21.21
CA GLU A 435 21.20 4.81 20.86
C GLU A 435 20.15 3.74 21.23
N LYS A 436 19.03 4.12 21.87
CA LYS A 436 17.99 3.20 22.36
C LYS A 436 16.63 3.45 21.71
N GLU A 437 15.71 2.51 21.93
CA GLU A 437 14.32 2.66 21.51
C GLU A 437 13.62 3.66 22.44
N TRP A 438 12.77 4.50 21.85
CA TRP A 438 11.94 5.45 22.58
C TRP A 438 10.50 4.95 22.57
N VAL A 439 9.76 5.22 23.62
CA VAL A 439 8.35 4.82 23.71
C VAL A 439 7.50 6.04 24.00
N ILE A 440 6.61 6.40 23.10
CA ILE A 440 5.60 7.46 23.30
C ILE A 440 4.27 6.78 23.62
N SER A 441 3.69 7.07 24.78
CA SER A 441 2.41 6.49 25.19
C SER A 441 1.27 7.46 24.90
N THR A 442 0.13 6.97 24.42
CA THR A 442 -1.05 7.83 24.26
C THR A 442 -2.35 7.04 24.42
N SER A 443 -3.40 7.71 24.89
CA SER A 443 -4.75 7.14 24.89
C SER A 443 -5.59 7.59 23.67
N SER A 444 -5.12 8.60 22.92
CA SER A 444 -5.78 9.05 21.70
C SER A 444 -5.55 8.07 20.56
N THR A 445 -6.66 7.61 19.96
CA THR A 445 -6.61 6.84 18.72
C THR A 445 -6.09 7.65 17.54
N HIS A 446 -6.33 8.97 17.52
CA HIS A 446 -5.82 9.84 16.46
C HIS A 446 -4.29 9.94 16.54
N LEU A 447 -3.74 10.22 17.72
CA LEU A 447 -2.29 10.28 17.91
C LEU A 447 -1.63 8.93 17.65
N ALA A 448 -2.25 7.83 18.07
CA ALA A 448 -1.75 6.48 17.80
C ALA A 448 -1.56 6.18 16.29
N TYR A 449 -2.27 6.89 15.41
CA TYR A 449 -2.17 6.75 13.96
C TYR A 449 -1.35 7.86 13.29
N GLN A 450 -1.36 9.07 13.83
CA GLN A 450 -0.60 10.21 13.28
C GLN A 450 0.88 10.18 13.69
N ILE A 451 1.23 9.64 14.86
CA ILE A 451 2.63 9.51 15.28
C ILE A 451 3.41 8.56 14.33
N PRO A 452 2.86 7.41 13.88
CA PRO A 452 3.51 6.61 12.85
C PRO A 452 3.78 7.35 11.53
N GLU A 453 2.83 8.17 11.06
CA GLU A 453 3.04 9.03 9.90
C GLU A 453 4.15 10.05 10.15
N LEU A 454 4.13 10.71 11.32
CA LEU A 454 5.16 11.64 11.77
C LEU A 454 6.55 10.98 11.79
N CYS A 455 6.66 9.79 12.38
CA CYS A 455 7.91 9.03 12.41
C CYS A 455 8.39 8.71 10.98
N ALA A 456 7.50 8.23 10.11
CA ALA A 456 7.85 7.90 8.74
C ALA A 456 8.36 9.14 7.97
N LYS A 457 7.73 10.31 8.15
CA LYS A 457 8.14 11.59 7.54
C LYS A 457 9.48 12.11 8.07
N VAL A 458 9.78 11.88 9.35
CA VAL A 458 11.07 12.24 9.96
C VAL A 458 12.18 11.22 9.61
N GLY A 459 11.84 10.10 8.97
CA GLY A 459 12.80 9.05 8.59
C GLY A 459 13.09 8.06 9.71
N LEU A 460 12.09 7.76 10.55
CA LEU A 460 12.14 6.82 11.67
C LEU A 460 11.10 5.71 11.48
N TRP A 461 11.47 4.49 11.89
CA TRP A 461 10.51 3.37 11.98
C TRP A 461 9.91 3.31 13.37
N CYS A 462 8.62 2.98 13.44
CA CYS A 462 7.95 2.75 14.72
C CYS A 462 7.12 1.45 14.69
N SER A 463 6.72 1.01 15.88
CA SER A 463 5.68 0.01 16.04
C SER A 463 4.67 0.41 17.11
N ILE A 464 3.42 0.07 16.89
CA ILE A 464 2.29 0.37 17.74
C ILE A 464 1.98 -0.86 18.59
N ILE A 465 1.93 -0.70 19.90
CA ILE A 465 1.51 -1.74 20.84
C ILE A 465 0.23 -1.26 21.49
N LYS A 466 -0.89 -1.93 21.18
CA LYS A 466 -2.17 -1.65 21.84
C LYS A 466 -2.20 -2.34 23.19
N ARG A 467 -2.30 -1.56 24.27
CA ARG A 467 -2.51 -2.05 25.63
C ARG A 467 -4.01 -2.09 25.94
N GLY A 468 -4.47 -3.25 26.42
CA GLY A 468 -5.83 -3.43 26.91
C GLY A 468 -6.07 -2.71 28.24
N TYR A 469 -7.30 -2.79 28.72
CA TYR A 469 -7.68 -2.31 30.04
C TYR A 469 -6.80 -2.97 31.12
N ARG A 470 -6.30 -2.17 32.06
CA ARG A 470 -5.64 -2.67 33.26
C ARG A 470 -6.50 -2.31 34.45
N GLU A 471 -6.74 -3.29 35.32
CA GLU A 471 -7.38 -3.07 36.60
C GLU A 471 -6.29 -3.00 37.65
N LYS A 472 -6.19 -1.86 38.33
CA LYS A 472 -5.23 -1.67 39.41
C LYS A 472 -5.95 -1.16 40.63
N LEU A 473 -5.65 -1.75 41.79
CA LEU A 473 -6.11 -1.22 43.06
C LEU A 473 -5.26 0.00 43.41
N LEU A 474 -5.85 1.19 43.37
CA LEU A 474 -5.21 2.45 43.72
C LEU A 474 -5.92 3.02 44.95
N ARG A 475 -5.21 3.07 46.08
CA ARG A 475 -5.74 3.55 47.37
C ARG A 475 -7.06 2.86 47.77
N GLY A 476 -7.13 1.54 47.61
CA GLY A 476 -8.31 0.74 47.96
C GLY A 476 -9.48 0.81 46.95
N LYS A 477 -9.37 1.61 45.88
CA LYS A 477 -10.37 1.66 44.80
C LYS A 477 -9.88 0.90 43.58
N LEU A 478 -10.74 0.09 42.99
CA LEU A 478 -10.46 -0.55 41.70
C LEU A 478 -10.52 0.51 40.60
N VAL A 479 -9.37 0.82 40.01
CA VAL A 479 -9.27 1.77 38.90
C VAL A 479 -9.01 0.98 37.63
N LYS A 480 -9.92 1.10 36.66
CA LYS A 480 -9.80 0.49 35.33
C LYS A 480 -9.25 1.52 34.36
N SER A 481 -8.02 1.30 33.88
CA SER A 481 -7.41 2.17 32.87
C SER A 481 -8.12 1.99 31.53
N LYS A 482 -8.25 3.08 30.78
CA LYS A 482 -8.67 3.01 29.37
C LYS A 482 -7.59 2.30 28.52
N PRO A 483 -7.93 1.74 27.36
CA PRO A 483 -6.92 1.24 26.43
C PRO A 483 -5.96 2.35 26.04
N SER A 484 -4.68 2.01 25.90
CA SER A 484 -3.62 2.94 25.50
C SER A 484 -2.79 2.33 24.38
N TYR A 485 -2.02 3.16 23.71
CA TYR A 485 -1.12 2.78 22.63
C TYR A 485 0.28 3.19 23.02
N ASP A 486 1.23 2.27 22.91
CA ASP A 486 2.64 2.61 22.97
C ASP A 486 3.18 2.63 21.55
N ILE A 487 3.75 3.76 21.14
CA ILE A 487 4.46 3.89 19.89
C ILE A 487 5.95 3.75 20.21
N VAL A 488 6.49 2.57 19.91
CA VAL A 488 7.91 2.25 20.06
C VAL A 488 8.65 2.75 18.83
N VAL A 489 9.36 3.86 18.96
CA VAL A 489 10.16 4.50 17.92
C VAL A 489 11.58 3.96 17.95
N ARG A 490 12.10 3.59 16.78
CA ARG A 490 13.46 3.06 16.62
C ARG A 490 14.37 4.09 15.98
N HIS A 491 15.56 4.22 16.54
CA HIS A 491 16.54 5.18 16.04
C HIS A 491 17.12 4.79 14.67
N ARG A 492 17.43 5.82 13.88
CA ARG A 492 17.90 5.77 12.47
C ARG A 492 19.18 4.94 12.24
N ARG A 493 19.99 4.75 13.28
CA ARG A 493 21.25 3.96 13.23
C ARG A 493 21.00 2.45 13.13
N ARG A 494 19.83 1.96 13.55
CA ARG A 494 19.45 0.55 13.46
C ARG A 494 18.51 0.33 12.28
N GLN A 495 19.09 -0.01 11.13
CA GLN A 495 18.31 -0.41 9.96
C GLN A 495 17.40 -1.59 10.31
N LEU A 496 16.12 -1.50 9.97
CA LEU A 496 15.18 -2.59 10.18
C LEU A 496 15.58 -3.77 9.29
N THR A 497 15.76 -4.94 9.89
CA THR A 497 16.04 -6.17 9.17
C THR A 497 14.97 -7.23 9.43
N LEU A 498 14.44 -7.82 8.36
CA LEU A 498 13.63 -9.04 8.44
C LEU A 498 14.56 -10.23 8.62
N ASP A 499 14.44 -10.96 9.73
CA ASP A 499 15.06 -12.27 9.94
C ASP A 499 14.16 -13.34 9.31
N THR A 500 14.62 -13.89 8.20
CA THR A 500 13.85 -14.82 7.37
C THR A 500 13.87 -16.24 7.92
N SER A 501 14.80 -16.55 8.84
CA SER A 501 14.80 -17.83 9.56
C SER A 501 13.54 -18.01 10.40
N ARG A 502 12.83 -16.91 10.68
CA ARG A 502 11.56 -16.88 11.42
C ARG A 502 10.34 -16.82 10.50
N ALA A 503 10.53 -16.80 9.18
CA ALA A 503 9.42 -16.77 8.24
C ALA A 503 8.73 -18.14 8.20
N ALA A 504 7.41 -18.14 8.19
CA ALA A 504 6.59 -19.36 8.17
C ALA A 504 5.71 -19.40 6.92
N ARG A 505 5.43 -20.61 6.43
CA ARG A 505 4.33 -20.85 5.49
C ARG A 505 3.06 -21.08 6.29
N VAL A 506 2.04 -20.27 6.02
CA VAL A 506 0.76 -20.30 6.74
C VAL A 506 -0.33 -20.59 5.72
N TRP A 507 -1.07 -21.68 5.92
CA TRP A 507 -2.25 -21.96 5.11
C TRP A 507 -3.29 -20.88 5.32
N TYR A 508 -3.75 -20.26 4.23
CA TYR A 508 -4.70 -19.18 4.24
C TYR A 508 -5.84 -19.49 3.29
N ARG A 509 -7.06 -19.32 3.79
CA ARG A 509 -8.30 -19.40 3.02
C ARG A 509 -9.12 -18.16 3.30
N GLY A 510 -9.14 -17.24 2.34
CA GLY A 510 -9.79 -15.96 2.52
C GLY A 510 -9.53 -15.04 1.34
N LYS A 511 -9.81 -13.76 1.53
CA LYS A 511 -9.50 -12.76 0.51
C LYS A 511 -8.07 -12.29 0.64
N VAL A 512 -7.48 -11.84 -0.46
CA VAL A 512 -6.17 -11.24 -0.51
C VAL A 512 -6.27 -9.96 -1.34
N TRP A 513 -5.54 -8.89 -1.03
CA TRP A 513 -5.73 -7.58 -1.65
C TRP A 513 -4.45 -7.02 -2.27
N CYS A 514 -4.56 -6.26 -3.37
CA CYS A 514 -3.43 -5.63 -4.09
C CYS A 514 -3.85 -4.24 -4.57
N PRO A 515 -3.45 -3.18 -3.84
CA PRO A 515 -3.56 -1.79 -4.26
C PRO A 515 -2.55 -1.49 -5.36
N GLU A 516 -3.03 -0.92 -6.46
CA GLU A 516 -2.20 -0.38 -7.53
C GLU A 516 -1.89 1.09 -7.25
N VAL A 517 -0.60 1.44 -7.21
CA VAL A 517 -0.11 2.79 -6.93
C VAL A 517 0.84 3.20 -8.06
N PRO A 518 0.30 3.69 -9.19
CA PRO A 518 1.08 3.96 -10.38
C PRO A 518 2.25 4.92 -10.13
N GLY A 519 3.40 4.61 -10.70
CA GLY A 519 4.63 5.40 -10.55
C GLY A 519 5.47 5.02 -9.32
N TYR A 520 4.91 4.31 -8.35
CA TYR A 520 5.62 3.86 -7.15
C TYR A 520 5.67 2.34 -7.03
N GLU A 521 4.57 1.66 -7.36
CA GLU A 521 4.47 0.19 -7.31
C GLU A 521 4.79 -0.41 -5.92
N ASN A 522 4.67 0.43 -4.88
CA ASN A 522 4.86 0.10 -3.47
C ASN A 522 4.01 1.01 -2.58
N LEU A 523 3.81 0.60 -1.33
CA LEU A 523 3.14 1.38 -0.30
C LEU A 523 3.64 1.02 1.11
N VAL A 524 3.43 1.94 2.05
CA VAL A 524 3.65 1.72 3.48
C VAL A 524 2.44 0.97 4.06
N VAL A 525 2.71 -0.20 4.63
CA VAL A 525 1.71 -1.11 5.19
C VAL A 525 1.94 -1.30 6.68
N GLU A 526 0.87 -1.65 7.39
CA GLU A 526 0.88 -2.00 8.80
C GLU A 526 0.19 -3.35 9.01
N ARG A 527 0.83 -4.23 9.78
CA ARG A 527 0.21 -5.47 10.26
C ARG A 527 0.64 -5.70 11.71
N SER A 528 -0.28 -6.07 12.59
CA SER A 528 -0.02 -6.31 14.03
C SER A 528 0.74 -5.17 14.74
N GLY A 529 0.50 -3.93 14.33
CA GLY A 529 1.16 -2.72 14.81
C GLY A 529 2.58 -2.50 14.25
N LYS A 530 3.02 -3.24 13.24
CA LYS A 530 4.37 -3.13 12.66
C LYS A 530 4.29 -2.53 11.27
N LEU A 531 5.03 -1.44 11.04
CA LEU A 531 5.05 -0.76 9.74
C LEU A 531 6.19 -1.28 8.85
N ILE A 532 5.93 -1.40 7.55
CA ILE A 532 6.90 -1.82 6.54
C ILE A 532 6.54 -1.28 5.15
N ILE A 533 7.51 -1.09 4.26
CA ILE A 533 7.26 -0.79 2.83
C ILE A 533 7.24 -2.10 2.05
N SER A 534 6.23 -2.28 1.20
CA SER A 534 6.05 -3.51 0.41
C SER A 534 5.48 -3.19 -0.99
N GLY A 535 5.77 -4.04 -1.99
CA GLY A 535 5.55 -3.77 -3.44
C GLY A 535 4.39 -4.53 -4.11
N ASN A 536 4.33 -4.54 -5.44
CA ASN A 536 3.35 -5.28 -6.28
C ASN A 536 3.99 -5.90 -7.58
N THR A 537 3.32 -6.82 -8.33
CA THR A 537 3.94 -7.63 -9.44
C THR A 537 3.40 -7.41 -10.86
N LYS A 538 4.32 -7.35 -11.87
CA LYS A 538 4.09 -7.12 -13.33
C LYS A 538 5.01 -8.01 -14.25
N TYR A 539 4.50 -8.43 -15.42
CA TYR A 539 5.13 -9.14 -16.59
C TYR A 539 5.92 -10.48 -16.40
N GLY A 540 5.43 -11.55 -17.06
CA GLY A 540 6.00 -12.92 -17.18
C GLY A 540 6.02 -13.40 -18.65
N ASP A 541 5.57 -14.61 -18.98
CA ASP A 541 5.47 -15.14 -20.39
C ASP A 541 4.60 -14.26 -21.32
N GLY A 542 3.77 -13.38 -20.76
CA GLY A 542 2.94 -12.42 -21.51
C GLY A 542 3.64 -11.12 -21.90
N GLY A 543 4.96 -10.99 -21.73
CA GLY A 543 5.74 -9.89 -22.31
C GLY A 543 6.04 -10.20 -23.77
N VAL A 544 5.21 -9.72 -24.69
CA VAL A 544 5.26 -10.00 -26.14
C VAL A 544 4.84 -8.76 -26.93
N ASP A 545 5.14 -8.73 -28.23
CA ASP A 545 4.81 -7.58 -29.08
C ASP A 545 3.33 -7.56 -29.48
N PHE A 546 2.73 -8.73 -29.73
CA PHE A 546 1.28 -8.86 -29.97
C PHE A 546 0.74 -10.27 -29.67
N LEU A 547 -0.59 -10.38 -29.52
CA LEU A 547 -1.31 -11.62 -29.20
C LEU A 547 -2.44 -11.87 -30.24
N PRO A 548 -2.23 -12.73 -31.25
CA PRO A 548 -3.19 -12.91 -32.35
C PRO A 548 -4.50 -13.59 -31.92
N ILE A 549 -4.47 -14.44 -30.89
CA ILE A 549 -5.63 -15.23 -30.46
C ILE A 549 -6.26 -14.76 -29.14
N VAL A 550 -5.83 -13.63 -28.57
CA VAL A 550 -6.31 -13.13 -27.26
C VAL A 550 -7.80 -12.78 -27.22
N HIS A 551 -8.45 -12.67 -28.37
CA HIS A 551 -9.88 -12.42 -28.49
C HIS A 551 -10.71 -13.71 -28.51
N LEU A 552 -10.08 -14.88 -28.60
CA LEU A 552 -10.72 -16.19 -28.59
C LEU A 552 -10.69 -16.81 -27.20
N TYR A 553 -11.80 -17.39 -26.77
CA TYR A 553 -11.84 -18.25 -25.59
C TYR A 553 -11.10 -19.57 -25.83
N LYS A 554 -10.63 -20.26 -24.79
CA LYS A 554 -9.90 -21.54 -24.91
C LYS A 554 -10.69 -22.58 -25.73
N THR A 555 -11.99 -22.67 -25.51
CA THR A 555 -12.94 -23.52 -26.26
C THR A 555 -13.02 -23.16 -27.75
N GLN A 556 -12.84 -21.90 -28.11
CA GLN A 556 -12.79 -21.44 -29.50
C GLN A 556 -11.42 -21.72 -30.14
N VAL A 557 -10.34 -21.58 -29.37
CA VAL A 557 -9.00 -22.01 -29.81
C VAL A 557 -8.99 -23.51 -30.11
N ARG A 558 -9.70 -24.34 -29.33
CA ARG A 558 -9.90 -25.77 -29.64
C ARG A 558 -10.60 -26.02 -30.96
N GLN A 559 -11.70 -25.31 -31.23
CA GLN A 559 -12.43 -25.41 -32.49
C GLN A 559 -11.56 -25.00 -33.69
N LEU A 560 -10.81 -23.90 -33.53
CA LEU A 560 -9.90 -23.43 -34.57
C LEU A 560 -8.76 -24.42 -34.80
N GLY A 561 -8.22 -25.02 -33.74
CA GLY A 561 -7.21 -26.07 -33.84
C GLY A 561 -7.70 -27.31 -34.60
N GLU A 562 -8.90 -27.80 -34.29
CA GLU A 562 -9.55 -28.88 -35.04
C GLU A 562 -9.73 -28.54 -36.52
N TYR A 563 -10.23 -27.34 -36.83
CA TYR A 563 -10.40 -26.86 -38.19
C TYR A 563 -9.08 -26.74 -38.96
N LEU A 564 -8.01 -26.31 -38.29
CA LEU A 564 -6.66 -26.22 -38.87
C LEU A 564 -5.96 -27.58 -39.02
N GLY A 565 -6.62 -28.68 -38.64
CA GLY A 565 -6.11 -30.04 -38.81
C GLY A 565 -5.15 -30.50 -37.71
N LEU A 566 -5.15 -29.85 -36.54
CA LEU A 566 -4.34 -30.33 -35.41
C LEU A 566 -4.82 -31.72 -34.94
N PRO A 567 -3.90 -32.61 -34.56
CA PRO A 567 -4.28 -33.93 -34.06
C PRO A 567 -5.07 -33.82 -32.75
N LYS A 568 -5.99 -34.76 -32.54
CA LYS A 568 -6.80 -34.83 -31.31
C LYS A 568 -5.94 -34.84 -30.04
N SER A 569 -4.74 -35.45 -30.10
CA SER A 569 -3.78 -35.48 -28.98
C SER A 569 -3.38 -34.08 -28.48
N ILE A 570 -3.36 -33.07 -29.35
CA ILE A 570 -3.08 -31.66 -29.00
C ILE A 570 -4.38 -30.93 -28.63
N VAL A 571 -5.46 -31.15 -29.39
CA VAL A 571 -6.72 -30.40 -29.20
C VAL A 571 -7.44 -30.75 -27.90
N SER A 572 -7.52 -32.04 -27.56
CA SER A 572 -8.22 -32.50 -26.35
C SER A 572 -7.32 -32.54 -25.11
N LYS A 573 -6.08 -32.07 -25.24
CA LYS A 573 -5.11 -32.09 -24.15
C LYS A 573 -5.53 -31.13 -23.04
N THR A 574 -5.42 -31.57 -21.79
CA THR A 574 -5.63 -30.70 -20.63
C THR A 574 -4.55 -29.61 -20.61
N PRO A 575 -4.91 -28.31 -20.65
CA PRO A 575 -3.92 -27.24 -20.63
C PRO A 575 -3.12 -27.25 -19.32
N SER A 576 -1.84 -26.91 -19.40
CA SER A 576 -0.93 -26.77 -18.26
C SER A 576 0.14 -25.72 -18.57
N PRO A 577 0.46 -24.80 -17.63
CA PRO A 577 1.53 -23.81 -17.80
C PRO A 577 2.96 -24.39 -17.77
N GLN A 578 3.15 -25.66 -17.38
CA GLN A 578 4.44 -26.39 -17.39
C GLN A 578 5.63 -25.65 -16.76
N LEU A 579 5.38 -25.00 -15.62
CA LEU A 579 6.36 -24.27 -14.84
C LEU A 579 6.98 -25.11 -13.72
N TRP A 580 6.32 -26.21 -13.34
CA TRP A 580 6.85 -27.28 -12.48
C TRP A 580 6.28 -28.65 -12.85
N ARG A 581 6.95 -29.71 -12.41
CA ARG A 581 6.59 -31.10 -12.76
C ARG A 581 5.17 -31.44 -12.29
N GLY A 582 4.30 -31.82 -13.23
CA GLY A 582 2.94 -32.32 -12.97
C GLY A 582 1.86 -31.26 -12.76
N GLN A 583 2.13 -29.98 -13.04
CA GLN A 583 1.16 -28.87 -12.91
C GLN A 583 -0.11 -29.09 -13.77
N LYS A 584 -1.30 -28.80 -13.22
CA LYS A 584 -2.58 -28.79 -13.93
C LYS A 584 -3.19 -27.39 -13.95
N ALA A 585 -3.95 -27.03 -14.99
CA ALA A 585 -4.65 -25.75 -15.04
C ALA A 585 -5.61 -25.53 -13.85
N THR A 586 -6.33 -26.57 -13.38
CA THR A 586 -7.24 -26.47 -12.22
C THR A 586 -6.55 -26.15 -10.90
N ASP A 587 -5.23 -26.31 -10.83
CA ASP A 587 -4.45 -25.86 -9.67
C ASP A 587 -4.41 -24.32 -9.61
N GLU A 588 -4.75 -23.65 -10.72
CA GLU A 588 -4.74 -22.20 -10.90
C GLU A 588 -6.08 -21.61 -11.35
N ILE A 589 -7.14 -22.36 -11.67
CA ILE A 589 -8.44 -21.77 -12.06
C ILE A 589 -9.60 -22.42 -11.28
N PRO A 590 -10.68 -21.68 -10.96
CA PRO A 590 -11.69 -22.12 -10.02
C PRO A 590 -12.58 -23.23 -10.60
N VAL A 591 -12.57 -23.37 -11.92
CA VAL A 591 -13.26 -24.38 -12.73
C VAL A 591 -12.43 -24.66 -13.98
N GLY A 592 -12.69 -25.78 -14.66
CA GLY A 592 -12.08 -26.06 -15.96
C GLY A 592 -12.47 -25.02 -17.03
N TYR A 593 -11.66 -24.94 -18.10
CA TYR A 593 -11.82 -23.96 -19.17
C TYR A 593 -13.20 -23.97 -19.83
N ASP A 594 -13.82 -25.14 -20.02
CA ASP A 594 -15.14 -25.23 -20.66
C ASP A 594 -16.21 -24.46 -19.86
N THR A 595 -16.16 -24.55 -18.53
CA THR A 595 -17.07 -23.82 -17.64
C THR A 595 -16.63 -22.35 -17.49
N LEU A 596 -15.33 -22.09 -17.40
CA LEU A 596 -14.76 -20.74 -17.29
C LEU A 596 -15.15 -19.87 -18.49
N ASP A 597 -15.02 -20.39 -19.70
CA ASP A 597 -15.32 -19.71 -20.95
C ASP A 597 -16.81 -19.37 -21.05
N LEU A 598 -17.69 -20.30 -20.67
CA LEU A 598 -19.13 -20.06 -20.63
C LEU A 598 -19.51 -18.95 -19.65
N ILE A 599 -18.85 -18.91 -18.49
CA ILE A 599 -19.05 -17.84 -17.51
C ILE A 599 -18.59 -16.51 -18.09
N LEU A 600 -17.37 -16.43 -18.65
CA LEU A 600 -16.82 -15.21 -19.23
C LEU A 600 -17.64 -14.73 -20.44
N TYR A 601 -18.11 -15.64 -21.29
CA TYR A 601 -18.99 -15.33 -22.43
C TYR A 601 -20.33 -14.76 -21.97
N ALA A 602 -20.95 -15.41 -20.98
CA ALA A 602 -22.23 -14.95 -20.45
C ALA A 602 -22.10 -13.58 -19.76
N LEU A 603 -21.01 -13.34 -19.03
CA LEU A 603 -20.73 -12.07 -18.34
C LEU A 603 -20.41 -10.94 -19.32
N LEU A 604 -19.54 -11.18 -20.30
CA LEU A 604 -18.94 -10.10 -21.10
C LEU A 604 -19.65 -9.87 -22.42
N ASP A 605 -19.96 -10.94 -23.14
CA ASP A 605 -20.50 -10.87 -24.49
C ASP A 605 -22.04 -10.85 -24.46
N LEU A 606 -22.66 -11.69 -23.62
CA LEU A 606 -24.12 -11.73 -23.45
C LEU A 606 -24.65 -10.75 -22.39
N LYS A 607 -23.78 -10.21 -21.53
CA LYS A 607 -24.12 -9.27 -20.44
C LYS A 607 -25.24 -9.77 -19.52
N ILE A 608 -25.21 -11.06 -19.19
CA ILE A 608 -26.19 -11.72 -18.33
C ILE A 608 -25.78 -11.53 -16.86
N GLY A 609 -26.76 -11.34 -15.97
CA GLY A 609 -26.52 -11.17 -14.54
C GLY A 609 -25.97 -12.44 -13.87
N ARG A 610 -25.06 -12.27 -12.91
CA ARG A 610 -24.35 -13.37 -12.24
C ARG A 610 -25.26 -14.45 -11.63
N GLU A 611 -26.39 -14.07 -11.03
CA GLU A 611 -27.36 -15.01 -10.43
C GLU A 611 -28.03 -15.88 -11.50
N GLU A 612 -28.32 -15.28 -12.65
CA GLU A 612 -28.92 -15.97 -13.80
C GLU A 612 -27.90 -16.90 -14.47
N ILE A 613 -26.63 -16.50 -14.59
CA ILE A 613 -25.55 -17.36 -15.09
C ILE A 613 -25.41 -18.59 -14.19
N ALA A 614 -25.36 -18.39 -12.87
CA ALA A 614 -25.21 -19.47 -11.90
C ALA A 614 -26.37 -20.48 -11.98
N SER A 615 -27.60 -19.98 -12.08
CA SER A 615 -28.80 -20.80 -12.26
C SER A 615 -28.75 -21.60 -13.56
N ARG A 616 -28.43 -20.95 -14.69
CA ARG A 616 -28.42 -21.58 -16.02
C ARG A 616 -27.32 -22.60 -16.21
N LEU A 617 -26.13 -22.35 -15.66
CA LEU A 617 -24.99 -23.28 -15.71
C LEU A 617 -25.03 -24.34 -14.61
N LYS A 618 -26.01 -24.29 -13.69
CA LYS A 618 -26.11 -25.17 -12.52
C LYS A 618 -24.83 -25.21 -11.68
N ILE A 619 -24.21 -24.04 -11.49
CA ILE A 619 -22.99 -23.87 -10.70
C ILE A 619 -23.25 -22.94 -9.51
N PRO A 620 -22.51 -23.10 -8.40
CA PRO A 620 -22.62 -22.19 -7.27
C PRO A 620 -22.39 -20.72 -7.68
N PRO A 621 -23.23 -19.75 -7.26
CA PRO A 621 -23.06 -18.33 -7.59
C PRO A 621 -21.69 -17.76 -7.24
N ARG A 622 -21.04 -18.30 -6.19
CA ARG A 622 -19.66 -17.96 -5.80
C ARG A 622 -18.64 -18.18 -6.92
N ILE A 623 -18.85 -19.15 -7.81
CA ILE A 623 -17.92 -19.44 -8.92
C ILE A 623 -18.02 -18.34 -9.99
N VAL A 624 -19.24 -17.93 -10.34
CA VAL A 624 -19.46 -16.83 -11.30
C VAL A 624 -18.90 -15.52 -10.75
N GLN A 625 -19.13 -15.25 -9.46
CA GLN A 625 -18.57 -14.10 -8.76
C GLN A 625 -17.03 -14.11 -8.79
N GLU A 626 -16.43 -15.26 -8.53
CA GLU A 626 -14.97 -15.42 -8.53
C GLU A 626 -14.35 -15.18 -9.92
N VAL A 627 -14.98 -15.67 -10.99
CA VAL A 627 -14.55 -15.44 -12.38
C VAL A 627 -14.70 -13.96 -12.78
N GLU A 628 -15.85 -13.33 -12.48
CA GLU A 628 -16.08 -11.90 -12.76
C GLU A 628 -15.08 -11.01 -12.00
N ARG A 629 -14.78 -11.36 -10.76
CA ARG A 629 -13.83 -10.66 -9.90
C ARG A 629 -12.41 -10.74 -10.48
N ARG A 630 -11.97 -11.92 -10.90
CA ARG A 630 -10.68 -12.12 -11.60
C ARG A 630 -10.60 -11.36 -12.92
N TYR A 631 -11.68 -11.39 -13.70
CA TYR A 631 -11.82 -10.60 -14.93
C TYR A 631 -11.53 -9.11 -14.72
N ARG A 632 -12.13 -8.52 -13.68
CA ARG A 632 -11.98 -7.09 -13.39
C ARG A 632 -10.60 -6.73 -12.85
N MET A 633 -9.87 -7.68 -12.28
CA MET A 633 -8.65 -7.40 -11.53
C MET A 633 -7.37 -7.60 -12.31
N SER A 634 -7.44 -8.37 -13.38
CA SER A 634 -6.37 -8.48 -14.37
C SER A 634 -6.41 -7.35 -15.40
N ILE A 635 -7.28 -6.32 -15.26
CA ILE A 635 -7.35 -5.17 -16.19
C ILE A 635 -5.98 -4.49 -16.34
N HIS A 636 -5.24 -4.27 -15.25
CA HIS A 636 -3.89 -3.68 -15.29
C HIS A 636 -2.86 -4.56 -16.03
N LYS A 637 -3.15 -5.85 -16.22
CA LYS A 637 -2.32 -6.78 -17.01
C LYS A 637 -2.63 -6.70 -18.51
N ARG A 638 -3.77 -6.11 -18.87
CA ARG A 638 -4.26 -5.93 -20.25
C ARG A 638 -4.11 -4.50 -20.77
N ALA A 639 -3.89 -3.54 -19.88
CA ALA A 639 -3.65 -2.15 -20.24
C ALA A 639 -2.15 -1.87 -20.37
N TYR A 640 -1.79 -0.92 -21.26
CA TYR A 640 -0.45 -0.35 -21.24
C TYR A 640 -0.13 0.22 -19.85
N PRO A 641 1.15 0.23 -19.44
CA PRO A 641 1.57 1.02 -18.29
C PRO A 641 0.97 2.43 -18.42
N PRO A 642 0.25 2.93 -17.40
CA PRO A 642 -0.28 4.28 -17.47
C PRO A 642 0.87 5.26 -17.73
N MET A 643 0.83 5.97 -18.86
CA MET A 643 1.81 6.99 -19.24
C MET A 643 1.17 8.36 -19.05
N VAL A 644 1.94 9.30 -18.49
CA VAL A 644 1.57 10.72 -18.53
C VAL A 644 1.77 11.18 -19.97
N LYS A 645 0.72 11.75 -20.60
CA LYS A 645 0.82 12.36 -21.92
C LYS A 645 1.22 13.82 -21.81
#